data_AF-A0A914IET0-F1
#
_entry.id   AF-A0A914IET0-F1
#
_cell.length_a   1.000
_cell.length_b   1.000
_cell.length_c   1.000
_cell.angle_alpha   90.00
_cell.angle_beta   90.00
_cell.angle_gamma   90.00
#
_symmetry.space_group_name_H-M   'P 1'
#
loop_
_entity.id
_entity.type
_entity.pdbx_description
1 polymer ?
#
loop_
_entity_poly.entity_id
_entity_poly.type
_entity_poly.pdbx_seq_one_letter_code
_entity_poly.pdbx_strand_id
1 'polypeptide(L)'
;MCQSLMAGVIFAKLARPIKRAATILFSKNAVICLRDGKLCLQFRVGDMRKSLLAEAHVRLQMIKKCVTLEGEVLPFHQFDMNVGYDSGLDRVFVIWPITICHEINEESPLYEFSKESLKTARFEIIALLEGVVESVGSTTQARTSYLPNEIQWGKRFSRLVTYQRDDGQYKIDLAKFHDVREVDTPTCSAKELDELQSSCNSSLVLPPHLSVHLASKEGSEIDFEGARNVRQRRISLHQLDVGTENDSDANEHPVYNLSANYRKKASMLSTPDSEIRRKQSIQLLSLPTAAEVNDDFTTFDLNQNRLHLTLFNRQTYDGSRASHQPVSVGAYLFVDHIENLDELSQTLMFRGTLILTWLDQRLTWEPRDYGNINSTVVTSYLGAIWKPDVYFRTLIRATTKVLQAYNTELTVDYTGFVTAVSSISVMTECRLDYTNYPFENQTCAVMLVAPMSNALKMVFNESPLMVSRNTIFGDEENNMTSGTNFNLVGLKAERYFYFAGGLLKNQTKLTAFTNTILRFELQLIRNSGHYLSMIALPLLATSVCAYVSACMSHSAVSLVWIAACLIMQVINYSRIVADLPPDYNVTPFCAKMTGLIFMETFVLFLYRFLMIIFYNRFVNEKDKVHLERLQQVEYFIAFVLILSSICNFWLLVP
;
A
#
# COMPACT_ATOMS: atom_id res chain seq x y z
N MET A 1 -11.86 6.56 -42.84
CA MET A 1 -12.15 7.93 -42.35
C MET A 1 -12.96 7.94 -41.03
N CYS A 2 -14.14 7.30 -40.95
CA CYS A 2 -14.94 7.30 -39.71
C CYS A 2 -14.24 6.64 -38.50
N GLN A 3 -13.48 5.57 -38.70
CA GLN A 3 -12.70 4.91 -37.63
C GLN A 3 -11.60 5.83 -37.07
N SER A 4 -10.91 6.58 -37.93
CA SER A 4 -9.90 7.57 -37.55
C SER A 4 -10.51 8.73 -36.76
N LEU A 5 -11.74 9.15 -37.11
CA LEU A 5 -12.49 10.17 -36.39
C LEU A 5 -12.94 9.68 -35.01
N MET A 6 -13.44 8.45 -34.91
CA MET A 6 -13.84 7.83 -33.63
C MET A 6 -12.64 7.62 -32.71
N ALA A 7 -11.51 7.13 -33.24
CA ALA A 7 -10.26 7.03 -32.48
C ALA A 7 -9.78 8.40 -32.02
N GLY A 8 -9.87 9.43 -32.86
CA GLY A 8 -9.54 10.81 -32.51
C GLY A 8 -10.43 11.38 -31.40
N VAL A 9 -11.73 11.11 -31.41
CA VAL A 9 -12.67 11.57 -30.37
C VAL A 9 -12.48 10.80 -29.06
N ILE A 10 -12.24 9.48 -29.11
CA ILE A 10 -11.94 8.67 -27.92
C ILE A 10 -10.62 9.12 -27.30
N PHE A 11 -9.58 9.30 -28.13
CA PHE A 11 -8.30 9.85 -27.68
C PHE A 11 -8.47 11.25 -27.11
N ALA A 12 -9.25 12.13 -27.73
CA ALA A 12 -9.53 13.47 -27.19
C ALA A 12 -10.35 13.44 -25.89
N LYS A 13 -11.10 12.37 -25.61
CA LYS A 13 -11.87 12.19 -24.36
C LYS A 13 -11.00 11.58 -23.26
N LEU A 14 -10.05 10.71 -23.61
CA LEU A 14 -9.04 10.13 -22.70
C LEU A 14 -7.90 11.11 -22.40
N ALA A 15 -7.51 11.93 -23.38
CA ALA A 15 -6.49 12.97 -23.25
C ALA A 15 -7.02 14.23 -22.54
N ARG A 16 -8.33 14.32 -22.27
CA ARG A 16 -8.87 15.38 -21.41
C ARG A 16 -8.50 15.05 -19.96
N PRO A 17 -7.65 15.85 -19.29
CA PRO A 17 -7.37 15.65 -17.89
C PRO A 17 -8.68 15.79 -17.10
N ILE A 18 -9.11 14.71 -16.46
CA ILE A 18 -10.23 14.73 -15.53
C ILE A 18 -9.81 15.67 -14.40
N LYS A 19 -10.52 16.78 -14.20
CA LYS A 19 -10.17 17.83 -13.23
C LYS A 19 -10.38 17.36 -11.77
N ARG A 20 -9.65 16.34 -11.32
CA ARG A 20 -9.67 15.79 -9.96
C ARG A 20 -9.22 16.81 -8.91
N ALA A 21 -8.29 17.71 -9.26
CA ALA A 21 -7.90 18.82 -8.38
C ALA A 21 -9.08 19.72 -7.96
N ALA A 22 -10.18 19.77 -8.74
CA ALA A 22 -11.36 20.58 -8.43
C ALA A 22 -12.32 19.92 -7.42
N THR A 23 -12.06 18.69 -6.97
CA THR A 23 -12.91 17.97 -6.00
C THR A 23 -12.29 17.84 -4.62
N ILE A 24 -11.02 18.21 -4.49
CA ILE A 24 -10.32 18.37 -3.21
C ILE A 24 -10.62 19.77 -2.69
N LEU A 25 -11.20 19.84 -1.51
CA LEU A 25 -11.59 21.07 -0.85
C LEU A 25 -10.62 21.41 0.27
N PHE A 26 -10.20 22.68 0.32
CA PHE A 26 -9.47 23.24 1.45
C PHE A 26 -10.38 24.15 2.28
N SER A 27 -10.06 24.32 3.56
CA SER A 27 -10.72 25.33 4.40
C SER A 27 -10.54 26.72 3.80
N LYS A 28 -11.57 27.57 3.87
CA LYS A 28 -11.47 28.98 3.43
C LYS A 28 -10.48 29.80 4.26
N ASN A 29 -10.30 29.43 5.53
CA ASN A 29 -9.46 30.12 6.48
C ASN A 29 -8.56 29.11 7.17
N ALA A 30 -7.30 29.48 7.40
CA ALA A 30 -6.45 28.78 8.34
C ALA A 30 -6.64 29.36 9.75
N VAL A 31 -6.31 28.61 10.78
CA VAL A 31 -6.48 29.03 12.17
C VAL A 31 -5.21 28.79 12.98
N ILE A 32 -4.92 29.67 13.93
CA ILE A 32 -3.84 29.48 14.90
C ILE A 32 -4.46 29.27 16.27
N CYS A 33 -4.07 28.19 16.95
CA CYS A 33 -4.49 27.90 18.31
C CYS A 33 -3.39 27.24 19.13
N LEU A 34 -3.51 27.34 20.44
CA LEU A 34 -2.66 26.62 21.38
C LEU A 34 -3.08 25.15 21.44
N ARG A 35 -2.14 24.21 21.24
CA ARG A 35 -2.35 22.76 21.36
C ARG A 35 -1.15 22.16 22.08
N ASP A 36 -1.41 21.43 23.15
CA ASP A 36 -0.37 20.73 23.94
C ASP A 36 0.78 21.66 24.37
N GLY A 37 0.43 22.90 24.76
CA GLY A 37 1.38 23.92 25.20
C GLY A 37 2.09 24.70 24.08
N LYS A 38 1.90 24.33 22.82
CA LYS A 38 2.56 24.94 21.65
C LYS A 38 1.57 25.63 20.73
N LEU A 39 2.01 26.69 20.03
CA LEU A 39 1.19 27.33 19.00
C LEU A 39 1.23 26.50 17.71
N CYS A 40 0.06 26.27 17.11
CA CYS A 40 -0.04 25.51 15.86
C CYS A 40 -0.91 26.23 14.83
N LEU A 41 -0.44 26.24 13.58
CA LEU A 41 -1.22 26.63 12.42
C LEU A 41 -1.99 25.41 11.89
N GLN A 42 -3.29 25.55 11.68
CA GLN A 42 -4.16 24.47 11.23
C GLN A 42 -5.00 24.88 10.01
N PHE A 43 -5.19 23.95 9.09
CA PHE A 43 -6.13 24.07 7.98
C PHE A 43 -6.75 22.71 7.66
N ARG A 44 -7.91 22.70 6.99
CA ARG A 44 -8.59 21.46 6.63
C ARG A 44 -8.43 21.13 5.16
N VAL A 45 -8.39 19.83 4.89
CA VAL A 45 -8.45 19.29 3.53
C VAL A 45 -9.38 18.08 3.51
N GLY A 46 -10.15 17.92 2.45
CA GLY A 46 -11.02 16.76 2.25
C GLY A 46 -11.33 16.53 0.78
N ASP A 47 -11.57 15.28 0.39
CA ASP A 47 -12.08 14.92 -0.94
C ASP A 47 -13.62 14.83 -0.89
N MET A 48 -14.30 15.49 -1.83
CA MET A 48 -15.77 15.43 -1.95
C MET A 48 -16.26 14.16 -2.67
N ARG A 49 -15.36 13.32 -3.20
CA ARG A 49 -15.70 12.05 -3.87
C ARG A 49 -15.53 10.84 -2.94
N LYS A 50 -16.18 9.73 -3.31
CA LYS A 50 -16.07 8.43 -2.61
C LYS A 50 -14.80 7.64 -2.95
N SER A 51 -14.09 8.03 -4.01
CA SER A 51 -12.87 7.36 -4.47
C SER A 51 -11.64 7.91 -3.76
N LEU A 52 -10.80 7.04 -3.22
CA LEU A 52 -9.64 7.42 -2.42
C LEU A 52 -8.51 8.03 -3.27
N LEU A 53 -7.65 8.80 -2.60
CA LEU A 53 -6.39 9.28 -3.14
C LEU A 53 -5.28 8.44 -2.50
N ALA A 54 -4.58 7.65 -3.31
CA ALA A 54 -3.48 6.81 -2.86
C ALA A 54 -2.23 7.67 -2.64
N GLU A 55 -1.43 7.36 -1.61
CA GLU A 55 -0.18 8.07 -1.29
C GLU A 55 -0.35 9.59 -1.21
N ALA A 56 -1.41 10.07 -0.56
CA ALA A 56 -1.61 11.50 -0.42
C ALA A 56 -0.63 12.09 0.61
N HIS A 57 0.13 13.12 0.22
CA HIS A 57 1.00 13.86 1.12
C HIS A 57 0.75 15.36 1.02
N VAL A 58 0.92 16.05 2.15
CA VAL A 58 0.71 17.50 2.24
C VAL A 58 2.05 18.20 2.32
N ARG A 59 2.21 19.27 1.56
CA ARG A 59 3.35 20.19 1.63
C ARG A 59 2.88 21.60 1.95
N LEU A 60 3.66 22.29 2.77
CA LEU A 60 3.36 23.66 3.18
C LEU A 60 4.59 24.54 2.98
N GLN A 61 4.44 25.63 2.24
CA GLN A 61 5.52 26.56 1.94
C GLN A 61 5.07 27.99 2.21
N MET A 62 5.92 28.77 2.89
CA MET A 62 5.71 30.20 3.10
C MET A 62 6.59 31.01 2.17
N ILE A 63 5.99 31.91 1.42
CA ILE A 63 6.72 32.87 0.58
C ILE A 63 6.76 34.21 1.31
N LYS A 64 7.96 34.69 1.62
CA LYS A 64 8.19 35.96 2.31
C LYS A 64 9.45 36.63 1.78
N LYS A 65 9.48 37.96 1.79
CA LYS A 65 10.70 38.75 1.54
C LYS A 65 11.69 38.52 2.68
N CYS A 66 12.92 38.12 2.36
CA CYS A 66 14.03 38.06 3.33
C CYS A 66 15.24 38.85 2.82
N VAL A 67 16.18 39.12 3.74
CA VAL A 67 17.47 39.75 3.42
C VAL A 67 18.54 38.79 3.92
N THR A 68 19.52 38.46 3.07
CA THR A 68 20.62 37.56 3.44
C THR A 68 21.61 38.26 4.37
N LEU A 69 22.53 37.50 4.96
CA LEU A 69 23.57 38.05 5.84
C LEU A 69 24.51 39.01 5.10
N GLU A 70 24.65 38.82 3.79
CA GLU A 70 25.43 39.64 2.87
C GLU A 70 24.67 40.90 2.40
N GLY A 71 23.42 41.07 2.83
CA GLY A 71 22.57 42.22 2.49
C GLY A 71 21.79 42.09 1.18
N GLU A 72 21.77 40.91 0.55
CA GLU A 72 20.97 40.66 -0.65
C GLU A 72 19.48 40.57 -0.28
N VAL A 73 18.62 41.25 -1.04
CA VAL A 73 17.17 41.24 -0.81
C VAL A 73 16.52 40.19 -1.70
N LEU A 74 15.98 39.12 -1.10
CA LEU A 74 15.24 38.07 -1.78
C LEU A 74 13.72 38.32 -1.66
N PRO A 75 13.05 38.81 -2.73
CA PRO A 75 11.64 39.23 -2.64
C PRO A 75 10.63 38.08 -2.45
N PHE A 76 10.95 36.88 -2.94
CA PHE A 76 10.07 35.72 -2.93
C PHE A 76 10.78 34.46 -2.40
N HIS A 77 11.51 34.60 -1.28
CA HIS A 77 12.17 33.46 -0.67
C HIS A 77 11.14 32.48 -0.13
N GLN A 78 11.36 31.19 -0.39
CA GLN A 78 10.47 30.10 -0.02
C GLN A 78 11.02 29.44 1.24
N PHE A 79 10.20 29.39 2.29
CA PHE A 79 10.50 28.71 3.54
C PHE A 79 9.60 27.48 3.63
N ASP A 80 10.22 26.31 3.79
CA ASP A 80 9.45 25.08 4.02
C ASP A 80 8.86 25.09 5.44
N MET A 81 7.64 24.57 5.59
CA MET A 81 6.95 24.50 6.87
C MET A 81 6.62 23.04 7.19
N ASN A 82 7.25 22.51 8.25
CA ASN A 82 7.15 21.11 8.60
C ASN A 82 5.74 20.73 9.10
N VAL A 83 5.02 19.89 8.35
CA VAL A 83 3.72 19.31 8.76
C VAL A 83 3.85 17.88 9.28
N GLY A 84 5.08 17.47 9.63
CA GLY A 84 5.43 16.15 10.17
C GLY A 84 6.15 15.24 9.17
N TYR A 85 7.02 15.80 8.31
CA TYR A 85 7.82 15.02 7.37
C TYR A 85 8.73 13.99 8.07
N ASP A 86 9.34 14.38 9.18
CA ASP A 86 10.30 13.53 9.93
C ASP A 86 9.60 12.39 10.69
N SER A 87 8.33 12.57 11.04
CA SER A 87 7.49 11.59 11.72
C SER A 87 6.54 10.84 10.78
N GLY A 88 6.52 11.21 9.49
CA GLY A 88 5.62 10.65 8.47
C GLY A 88 4.15 11.06 8.59
N LEU A 89 3.84 12.07 9.40
CA LEU A 89 2.48 12.61 9.57
C LEU A 89 2.02 13.48 8.38
N ASP A 90 2.94 13.85 7.49
CA ASP A 90 2.67 14.52 6.22
C ASP A 90 1.90 13.62 5.23
N ARG A 91 2.05 12.30 5.38
CA ARG A 91 1.33 11.28 4.61
C ARG A 91 -0.04 11.08 5.21
N VAL A 92 -1.05 11.54 4.50
CA VAL A 92 -2.42 11.64 5.00
C VAL A 92 -3.35 10.69 4.27
N PHE A 93 -4.25 10.05 5.00
CA PHE A 93 -5.29 9.22 4.41
C PHE A 93 -6.62 9.97 4.41
N VAL A 94 -6.97 10.58 3.26
CA VAL A 94 -8.11 11.51 3.12
C VAL A 94 -9.43 10.77 2.88
N ILE A 95 -9.80 9.81 3.75
CA ILE A 95 -11.14 9.16 3.69
C ILE A 95 -12.23 10.16 4.10
N TRP A 96 -11.90 11.01 5.08
CA TRP A 96 -12.76 12.07 5.59
C TRP A 96 -11.97 13.38 5.68
N PRO A 97 -12.65 14.53 5.82
CA PRO A 97 -12.00 15.81 6.11
C PRO A 97 -11.02 15.75 7.29
N ILE A 98 -9.74 15.93 7.01
CA ILE A 98 -8.68 15.95 8.00
C ILE A 98 -8.25 17.39 8.30
N THR A 99 -7.72 17.61 9.50
CA THR A 99 -7.13 18.89 9.90
C THR A 99 -5.62 18.71 9.92
N ILE A 100 -4.93 19.39 9.01
CA ILE A 100 -3.47 19.44 8.95
C ILE A 100 -2.98 20.43 10.01
N CYS A 101 -1.89 20.09 10.69
CA CYS A 101 -1.34 20.85 11.79
C CYS A 101 0.16 21.08 11.55
N HIS A 102 0.57 22.34 11.50
CA HIS A 102 1.97 22.75 11.54
C HIS A 102 2.26 23.30 12.94
N GLU A 103 3.22 22.69 13.62
CA GLU A 103 3.72 23.20 14.89
C GLU A 103 4.63 24.41 14.65
N ILE A 104 4.37 25.53 15.34
CA ILE A 104 5.17 26.73 15.23
C ILE A 104 6.32 26.62 16.25
N ASN A 105 7.41 26.00 15.84
CA ASN A 105 8.65 25.83 16.60
C ASN A 105 9.73 26.83 16.12
N GLU A 106 10.95 26.76 16.69
CA GLU A 106 12.09 27.64 16.34
C GLU A 106 12.45 27.64 14.84
N GLU A 107 12.23 26.53 14.14
CA GLU A 107 12.50 26.38 12.71
C GLU A 107 11.37 26.96 11.85
N SER A 108 10.20 27.23 12.44
CA SER A 108 9.06 27.78 11.72
C SER A 108 9.28 29.23 11.34
N PRO A 109 9.03 29.63 10.09
CA PRO A 109 9.08 31.05 9.70
C PRO A 109 7.99 31.90 10.38
N LEU A 110 7.04 31.28 11.09
CA LEU A 110 6.03 31.95 11.90
C LEU A 110 6.44 32.19 13.36
N TYR A 111 7.61 31.71 13.79
CA TYR A 111 8.01 31.67 15.20
C TYR A 111 7.97 33.02 15.94
N GLU A 112 8.33 34.10 15.24
CA GLU A 112 8.38 35.47 15.81
C GLU A 112 7.07 36.28 15.63
N PHE A 113 6.04 35.70 14.99
CA PHE A 113 4.79 36.43 14.74
C PHE A 113 3.83 36.34 15.93
N SER A 114 3.46 37.49 16.48
CA SER A 114 2.36 37.63 17.45
C SER A 114 1.02 37.90 16.75
N LYS A 115 -0.09 37.86 17.50
CA LYS A 115 -1.43 38.17 16.99
C LYS A 115 -1.54 39.56 16.35
N GLU A 116 -0.80 40.54 16.88
CA GLU A 116 -0.78 41.90 16.36
C GLU A 116 0.12 42.03 15.12
N SER A 117 1.32 41.45 15.19
CA SER A 117 2.29 41.43 14.09
C SER A 117 1.77 40.68 12.86
N LEU A 118 0.91 39.68 13.04
CA LEU A 118 0.26 38.96 11.94
C LEU A 118 -0.60 39.87 11.04
N LYS A 119 -1.20 40.94 11.59
CA LYS A 119 -2.07 41.86 10.83
C LYS A 119 -1.31 42.71 9.83
N THR A 120 -0.06 43.05 10.12
CA THR A 120 0.83 43.87 9.27
C THR A 120 1.82 43.02 8.49
N ALA A 121 1.85 41.71 8.74
CA ALA A 121 2.72 40.77 8.07
C ALA A 121 2.46 40.72 6.55
N ARG A 122 3.52 40.47 5.78
CA ARG A 122 3.46 40.32 4.32
C ARG A 122 4.11 39.01 3.93
N PHE A 123 3.29 37.98 3.79
CA PHE A 123 3.68 36.66 3.32
C PHE A 123 2.47 35.96 2.69
N GLU A 124 2.71 34.86 2.00
CA GLU A 124 1.67 33.96 1.50
C GLU A 124 2.06 32.54 1.86
N ILE A 125 1.14 31.77 2.44
CA ILE A 125 1.35 30.36 2.76
C ILE A 125 0.64 29.52 1.70
N ILE A 126 1.37 28.70 0.97
CA ILE A 126 0.86 27.79 -0.05
C ILE A 126 0.77 26.39 0.56
N ALA A 127 -0.43 25.82 0.56
CA ALA A 127 -0.68 24.44 0.94
C ALA A 127 -0.92 23.61 -0.33
N LEU A 128 -0.18 22.52 -0.46
CA LEU A 128 -0.28 21.58 -1.57
C LEU A 128 -0.67 20.21 -1.02
N LEU A 129 -1.65 19.57 -1.65
CA LEU A 129 -1.94 18.15 -1.49
C LEU A 129 -1.59 17.45 -2.80
N GLU A 130 -0.66 16.52 -2.74
CA GLU A 130 -0.28 15.66 -3.86
C GLU A 130 -0.72 14.24 -3.55
N GLY A 131 -1.19 13.49 -4.55
CA GLY A 131 -1.49 12.07 -4.39
C GLY A 131 -1.86 11.41 -5.71
N VAL A 132 -1.91 10.08 -5.73
CA VAL A 132 -2.14 9.28 -6.93
C VAL A 132 -3.60 8.87 -7.02
N VAL A 133 -4.19 9.04 -8.20
CA VAL A 133 -5.56 8.60 -8.49
C VAL A 133 -5.56 7.12 -8.84
N GLU A 134 -6.12 6.30 -7.96
CA GLU A 134 -6.16 4.83 -8.09
C GLU A 134 -6.67 4.34 -9.45
N SER A 135 -7.77 4.92 -9.96
CA SER A 135 -8.40 4.47 -11.21
C SER A 135 -7.63 4.81 -12.49
N VAL A 136 -6.63 5.69 -12.44
CA VAL A 136 -5.90 6.17 -13.63
C VAL A 136 -4.38 6.06 -13.48
N GLY A 137 -3.87 5.88 -12.25
CA GLY A 137 -2.42 5.88 -11.96
C GLY A 137 -1.75 7.24 -12.14
N SER A 138 -2.50 8.30 -12.45
CA SER A 138 -1.98 9.65 -12.63
C SER A 138 -1.88 10.40 -11.29
N THR A 139 -0.81 11.15 -11.09
CA THR A 139 -0.69 12.07 -9.95
C THR A 139 -1.67 13.24 -10.10
N THR A 140 -2.32 13.60 -9.00
CA THR A 140 -3.16 14.79 -8.87
C THR A 140 -2.56 15.69 -7.79
N GLN A 141 -2.44 16.97 -8.12
CA GLN A 141 -2.03 18.00 -7.17
C GLN A 141 -3.16 19.02 -7.03
N ALA A 142 -3.56 19.29 -5.78
CA ALA A 142 -4.46 20.37 -5.43
C ALA A 142 -3.70 21.38 -4.57
N ARG A 143 -3.98 22.67 -4.78
CA ARG A 143 -3.28 23.75 -4.08
C ARG A 143 -4.25 24.82 -3.61
N THR A 144 -3.94 25.42 -2.48
CA THR A 144 -4.58 26.64 -1.98
C THR A 144 -3.50 27.56 -1.41
N SER A 145 -3.82 28.84 -1.24
CA SER A 145 -2.98 29.74 -0.48
C SER A 145 -3.77 30.45 0.62
N TYR A 146 -3.04 30.92 1.63
CA TYR A 146 -3.57 31.68 2.75
C TYR A 146 -2.75 32.96 2.92
N LEU A 147 -3.45 34.08 2.88
CA LEU A 147 -2.93 35.38 3.23
C LEU A 147 -3.06 35.64 4.74
N PRO A 148 -2.29 36.58 5.32
CA PRO A 148 -2.32 36.83 6.76
C PRO A 148 -3.70 37.23 7.31
N ASN A 149 -4.53 37.90 6.49
CA ASN A 149 -5.91 38.25 6.82
C ASN A 149 -6.89 37.06 6.77
N GLU A 150 -6.51 35.95 6.14
CA GLU A 150 -7.30 34.72 6.08
C GLU A 150 -6.98 33.75 7.23
N ILE A 151 -5.91 34.05 8.00
CA ILE A 151 -5.49 33.31 9.19
C ILE A 151 -6.18 33.86 10.43
N GLN A 152 -7.00 33.05 11.10
CA GLN A 152 -7.75 33.45 12.30
C GLN A 152 -7.05 32.98 13.58
N TRP A 153 -6.52 33.92 14.37
CA TRP A 153 -5.86 33.65 15.64
C TRP A 153 -6.85 33.37 16.78
N GLY A 154 -6.54 32.40 17.65
CA GLY A 154 -7.36 32.04 18.80
C GLY A 154 -8.63 31.29 18.43
N LYS A 155 -8.60 30.59 17.29
CA LYS A 155 -9.71 29.79 16.82
C LYS A 155 -9.27 28.38 16.50
N ARG A 156 -10.21 27.44 16.61
CA ARG A 156 -10.03 26.04 16.27
C ARG A 156 -11.21 25.60 15.43
N PHE A 157 -11.01 24.66 14.52
CA PHE A 157 -12.13 24.14 13.75
C PHE A 157 -13.15 23.37 14.61
N SER A 158 -14.44 23.52 14.25
CA SER A 158 -15.57 22.84 14.89
C SER A 158 -15.60 21.34 14.58
N ARG A 159 -16.04 20.50 15.53
CA ARG A 159 -16.07 19.04 15.36
C ARG A 159 -17.00 18.64 14.19
N LEU A 160 -16.44 17.87 13.24
CA LEU A 160 -17.12 17.50 11.98
C LEU A 160 -17.74 16.09 12.02
N VAL A 161 -17.18 15.19 12.84
CA VAL A 161 -17.64 13.80 12.99
C VAL A 161 -18.44 13.65 14.28
N THR A 162 -19.70 13.24 14.14
CA THR A 162 -20.61 12.95 15.26
C THR A 162 -21.00 11.48 15.24
N TYR A 163 -20.91 10.82 16.40
CA TYR A 163 -21.36 9.44 16.54
C TYR A 163 -22.86 9.41 16.83
N GLN A 164 -23.65 8.76 15.96
CA GLN A 164 -25.08 8.55 16.20
C GLN A 164 -25.27 7.25 16.96
N ARG A 165 -25.76 7.36 18.21
CA ARG A 165 -25.97 6.21 19.10
C ARG A 165 -27.10 5.29 18.64
N ASP A 166 -28.00 5.77 17.80
CA ASP A 166 -29.19 5.02 17.37
C ASP A 166 -28.87 3.95 16.31
N ASP A 167 -27.95 4.25 15.37
CA ASP A 167 -27.57 3.35 14.25
C ASP A 167 -26.14 2.80 14.35
N GLY A 168 -25.37 3.22 15.37
CA GLY A 168 -23.98 2.80 15.55
C GLY A 168 -22.99 3.33 14.50
N GLN A 169 -23.40 4.30 13.68
CA GLN A 169 -22.60 4.87 12.58
C GLN A 169 -22.05 6.26 12.90
N TYR A 170 -20.90 6.59 12.28
CA TYR A 170 -20.33 7.93 12.31
C TYR A 170 -20.92 8.78 11.19
N LYS A 171 -21.57 9.90 11.54
CA LYS A 171 -22.12 10.87 10.59
C LYS A 171 -21.18 12.06 10.45
N ILE A 172 -20.81 12.35 9.21
CA ILE A 172 -19.94 13.45 8.81
C ILE A 172 -20.82 14.61 8.35
N ASP A 173 -20.74 15.75 9.04
CA ASP A 173 -21.49 16.96 8.69
C ASP A 173 -20.60 17.93 7.89
N LEU A 174 -20.61 17.80 6.57
CA LEU A 174 -19.80 18.62 5.66
C LEU A 174 -20.17 20.12 5.71
N ALA A 175 -21.34 20.50 6.23
CA ALA A 175 -21.69 21.91 6.39
C ALA A 175 -20.74 22.62 7.38
N LYS A 176 -20.22 21.87 8.38
CA LYS A 176 -19.29 22.37 9.39
C LYS A 176 -17.83 22.32 8.94
N PHE A 177 -17.56 22.06 7.67
CA PHE A 177 -16.20 21.93 7.14
C PHE A 177 -15.38 23.21 7.35
N HIS A 178 -15.99 24.38 7.13
CA HIS A 178 -15.36 25.69 7.31
C HIS A 178 -15.58 26.30 8.69
N ASP A 179 -16.40 25.69 9.55
CA ASP A 179 -16.81 26.27 10.82
C ASP A 179 -15.66 26.26 11.84
N VAL A 180 -15.53 27.38 12.54
CA VAL A 180 -14.51 27.61 13.56
C VAL A 180 -15.16 28.08 14.86
N ARG A 181 -14.54 27.74 15.98
CA ARG A 181 -14.91 28.16 17.33
C ARG A 181 -13.76 28.89 18.00
N GLU A 182 -14.08 29.81 18.90
CA GLU A 182 -13.08 30.51 19.69
C GLU A 182 -12.50 29.60 20.77
N VAL A 183 -11.20 29.72 21.00
CA VAL A 183 -10.44 28.96 22.00
C VAL A 183 -9.48 29.92 22.67
N ASP A 184 -9.32 29.76 23.98
CA ASP A 184 -8.32 30.54 24.72
C ASP A 184 -6.92 30.25 24.15
N THR A 185 -6.24 31.29 23.69
CA THR A 185 -4.95 31.19 23.01
C THR A 185 -4.17 32.47 23.28
N PRO A 186 -2.91 32.37 23.76
CA PRO A 186 -2.06 33.52 24.00
C PRO A 186 -1.94 34.43 22.77
N THR A 187 -1.81 35.74 22.99
CA THR A 187 -1.64 36.73 21.91
C THR A 187 -0.18 36.98 21.54
N CYS A 188 0.75 36.49 22.36
CA CYS A 188 2.19 36.55 22.15
C CYS A 188 2.65 35.66 20.99
N SER A 189 3.89 35.89 20.53
CA SER A 189 4.53 35.00 19.54
C SER A 189 4.91 33.65 20.14
N ALA A 190 5.21 32.65 19.30
CA ALA A 190 5.67 31.35 19.78
C ALA A 190 7.00 31.46 20.54
N LYS A 191 7.91 32.32 20.06
CA LYS A 191 9.16 32.66 20.75
C LYS A 191 8.96 33.20 22.16
N GLU A 192 8.09 34.19 22.30
CA GLU A 192 7.76 34.78 23.62
C GLU A 192 7.10 33.73 24.53
N LEU A 193 6.27 32.85 23.98
CA LEU A 193 5.62 31.77 24.73
C LEU A 193 6.65 30.76 25.26
N ASP A 194 7.62 30.36 24.44
CA ASP A 194 8.68 29.42 24.82
C ASP A 194 9.65 30.03 25.84
N GLU A 195 9.97 31.32 25.73
CA GLU A 195 10.74 32.09 26.72
C GLU A 195 10.01 32.19 28.08
N LEU A 196 8.69 32.40 28.06
CA LEU A 196 7.85 32.42 29.27
C LEU A 196 7.75 31.04 29.93
N GLN A 197 7.65 29.97 29.15
CA GLN A 197 7.66 28.59 29.68
C GLN A 197 9.02 28.22 30.28
N SER A 198 10.11 28.67 29.65
CA SER A 198 11.48 28.45 30.13
C SER A 198 11.75 29.20 31.45
N SER A 199 11.22 30.41 31.61
CA SER A 199 11.36 31.19 32.86
C SER A 199 10.49 30.65 34.00
N CYS A 200 9.27 30.16 33.74
CA CYS A 200 8.42 29.56 34.78
C CYS A 200 8.96 28.22 35.32
N ASN A 201 9.64 27.43 34.48
CA ASN A 201 10.28 26.18 34.93
C ASN A 201 11.49 26.41 35.85
N SER A 202 12.02 27.63 35.93
CA SER A 202 13.14 27.98 36.81
C SER A 202 12.72 28.42 38.24
N SER A 203 11.42 28.66 38.49
CA SER A 203 10.92 29.22 39.76
C SER A 203 10.26 28.21 40.73
N LEU A 204 10.29 26.91 40.42
CA LEU A 204 9.61 25.85 41.20
C LEU A 204 10.57 24.92 41.98
N VAL A 205 11.70 25.43 42.49
CA VAL A 205 12.55 24.72 43.46
C VAL A 205 12.37 25.35 44.85
N LEU A 206 11.53 24.74 45.68
CA LEU A 206 11.46 25.04 47.12
C LEU A 206 12.46 24.16 47.90
N PRO A 207 13.34 24.72 48.74
CA PRO A 207 14.15 23.95 49.67
C PRO A 207 13.38 23.58 50.95
N PRO A 208 13.78 22.50 51.66
CA PRO A 208 13.07 21.99 52.83
C PRO A 208 13.59 22.64 54.11
N HIS A 209 12.74 23.36 54.85
CA HIS A 209 12.73 23.41 56.33
C HIS A 209 11.58 24.33 56.84
N LEU A 210 10.83 23.82 57.82
CA LEU A 210 9.74 24.42 58.60
C LEU A 210 9.91 25.93 58.92
N SER A 211 8.85 26.75 58.89
CA SER A 211 7.90 26.78 60.01
C SER A 211 6.55 27.46 59.71
N VAL A 212 5.55 26.85 60.33
CA VAL A 212 4.15 27.19 60.62
C VAL A 212 3.92 28.59 61.22
N HIS A 213 2.71 29.14 60.97
CA HIS A 213 1.93 30.22 61.66
C HIS A 213 1.54 31.36 60.68
N LEU A 214 0.29 31.80 60.53
CA LEU A 214 -0.87 31.91 61.42
C LEU A 214 -2.19 31.86 60.64
N ALA A 215 -3.24 31.43 61.34
CA ALA A 215 -4.64 31.47 60.94
C ALA A 215 -5.33 32.81 61.29
N SER A 216 -6.58 32.96 60.82
CA SER A 216 -7.61 33.95 61.18
C SER A 216 -7.45 35.34 60.53
N LYS A 217 -8.49 36.09 60.12
CA LYS A 217 -9.92 36.10 60.48
C LYS A 217 -10.67 37.08 59.55
N GLU A 218 -12.01 36.92 59.51
CA GLU A 218 -13.06 37.92 59.20
C GLU A 218 -13.12 38.54 57.77
N GLY A 219 -14.25 38.66 57.07
CA GLY A 219 -15.66 38.38 57.36
C GLY A 219 -16.59 39.22 56.46
N SER A 220 -17.82 38.72 56.27
CA SER A 220 -19.07 39.38 55.82
C SER A 220 -19.36 39.51 54.31
N GLU A 221 -20.60 39.33 53.81
CA GLU A 221 -21.86 38.72 54.30
C GLU A 221 -22.82 38.58 53.08
N ILE A 222 -23.52 37.42 52.97
CA ILE A 222 -24.98 37.21 52.76
C ILE A 222 -25.62 37.77 51.45
N ASP A 223 -26.32 36.99 50.61
CA ASP A 223 -27.70 36.49 50.87
C ASP A 223 -28.11 35.23 50.09
N PHE A 224 -29.08 34.50 50.65
CA PHE A 224 -29.61 33.20 50.24
C PHE A 224 -31.13 33.30 50.07
N GLU A 225 -31.70 32.89 48.93
CA GLU A 225 -33.10 32.44 48.74
C GLU A 225 -33.24 31.99 47.27
N GLY A 226 -33.84 30.87 46.84
CA GLY A 226 -34.80 29.98 47.46
C GLY A 226 -36.10 29.94 46.63
N ALA A 227 -36.19 29.23 45.49
CA ALA A 227 -37.45 28.78 44.88
C ALA A 227 -37.19 27.87 43.65
N ARG A 228 -37.49 26.56 43.74
CA ARG A 228 -38.73 25.91 43.26
C ARG A 228 -39.06 26.09 41.76
N ASN A 229 -39.01 24.93 41.09
CA ASN A 229 -40.03 24.36 40.22
C ASN A 229 -40.32 24.97 38.83
N VAL A 230 -40.25 24.05 37.85
CA VAL A 230 -41.33 23.70 36.89
C VAL A 230 -41.27 24.30 35.47
N ARG A 231 -41.36 23.34 34.52
CA ARG A 231 -41.86 23.38 33.12
C ARG A 231 -41.02 24.17 32.09
N GLN A 232 -40.52 23.56 31.02
CA GLN A 232 -41.13 22.73 29.97
C GLN A 232 -42.07 23.52 29.05
N ARG A 233 -41.76 23.42 27.74
CA ARG A 233 -42.49 23.78 26.50
C ARG A 233 -42.19 25.20 25.98
N ARG A 234 -41.48 25.35 24.85
CA ARG A 234 -41.81 24.98 23.44
C ARG A 234 -42.83 25.95 22.85
N ILE A 235 -42.68 26.22 21.54
CA ILE A 235 -43.62 26.81 20.55
C ILE A 235 -43.02 28.11 19.99
N SER A 236 -42.90 28.36 18.67
CA SER A 236 -43.24 27.60 17.46
C SER A 236 -42.64 28.33 16.26
N LEU A 237 -42.26 27.58 15.23
CA LEU A 237 -42.05 28.10 13.89
C LEU A 237 -43.40 28.31 13.17
N HIS A 238 -43.37 29.30 12.30
CA HIS A 238 -44.43 29.74 11.40
C HIS A 238 -44.84 28.67 10.36
N GLN A 239 -46.08 28.81 9.92
CA GLN A 239 -46.83 28.00 8.97
C GLN A 239 -46.86 28.66 7.57
N LEU A 240 -47.30 27.85 6.58
CA LEU A 240 -47.67 28.11 5.16
C LEU A 240 -46.74 27.31 4.23
N ASP A 241 -47.19 26.48 3.28
CA ASP A 241 -48.52 26.40 2.65
C ASP A 241 -48.80 25.03 1.99
N VAL A 242 -50.06 24.90 1.56
CA VAL A 242 -50.83 23.73 1.10
C VAL A 242 -50.51 23.25 -0.33
N GLY A 243 -50.69 21.94 -0.57
CA GLY A 243 -50.91 21.36 -1.90
C GLY A 243 -51.31 19.88 -1.81
N THR A 244 -52.60 19.60 -2.04
CA THR A 244 -53.23 18.26 -2.09
C THR A 244 -53.43 17.80 -3.53
N GLU A 245 -53.27 16.51 -3.81
CA GLU A 245 -54.09 15.78 -4.79
C GLU A 245 -54.11 14.28 -4.45
N ASN A 246 -55.31 13.71 -4.52
CA ASN A 246 -55.67 12.30 -4.27
C ASN A 246 -55.43 11.46 -5.53
N ASP A 247 -55.26 10.14 -5.37
CA ASP A 247 -56.24 9.16 -5.89
C ASP A 247 -55.92 7.74 -5.41
N SER A 248 -56.98 6.92 -5.45
CA SER A 248 -57.30 5.78 -4.62
C SER A 248 -57.13 4.40 -5.30
N ASP A 249 -57.36 3.37 -4.48
CA ASP A 249 -57.86 2.01 -4.80
C ASP A 249 -56.90 0.99 -5.43
N ALA A 250 -56.97 -0.32 -5.20
CA ALA A 250 -57.57 -1.18 -4.18
C ALA A 250 -57.11 -2.64 -4.51
N ASN A 251 -57.33 -3.54 -3.55
CA ASN A 251 -57.59 -4.98 -3.68
C ASN A 251 -56.48 -6.05 -3.65
N GLU A 252 -56.55 -6.80 -2.53
CA GLU A 252 -56.79 -8.25 -2.43
C GLU A 252 -55.66 -9.28 -2.61
N HIS A 253 -55.29 -9.86 -1.45
CA HIS A 253 -54.78 -11.21 -1.16
C HIS A 253 -55.79 -12.34 -1.55
N PRO A 254 -55.57 -13.67 -1.28
CA PRO A 254 -54.37 -14.47 -0.93
C PRO A 254 -54.29 -15.85 -1.68
N VAL A 255 -53.40 -16.74 -1.17
CA VAL A 255 -53.51 -18.23 -1.12
C VAL A 255 -52.66 -18.98 -2.16
N TYR A 256 -51.43 -19.41 -1.79
CA TYR A 256 -51.04 -20.72 -1.19
C TYR A 256 -51.16 -21.88 -2.20
N ASN A 257 -50.34 -22.92 -2.24
CA ASN A 257 -49.22 -23.47 -1.51
C ASN A 257 -48.72 -24.61 -2.46
N LEU A 258 -47.49 -25.10 -2.44
CA LEU A 258 -47.14 -26.15 -1.50
C LEU A 258 -45.62 -26.30 -1.44
N SER A 259 -45.15 -25.97 -0.25
CA SER A 259 -43.90 -26.30 0.41
C SER A 259 -43.58 -27.79 0.51
N ALA A 260 -42.33 -28.02 0.93
CA ALA A 260 -41.83 -29.11 1.76
C ALA A 260 -41.19 -30.26 0.97
N ASN A 261 -39.93 -30.60 1.26
CA ASN A 261 -39.58 -31.12 2.57
C ASN A 261 -38.15 -30.76 2.97
N TYR A 262 -38.01 -29.93 4.02
CA TYR A 262 -37.11 -30.18 5.16
C TYR A 262 -37.55 -29.27 6.32
N ARG A 263 -38.72 -29.56 6.89
CA ARG A 263 -39.15 -29.05 8.21
C ARG A 263 -39.93 -30.15 8.92
N LYS A 264 -39.22 -31.02 9.64
CA LYS A 264 -39.82 -31.90 10.65
C LYS A 264 -38.90 -31.95 11.87
N LYS A 265 -39.44 -31.36 12.94
CA LYS A 265 -39.10 -31.47 14.38
C LYS A 265 -38.71 -30.15 15.02
N ALA A 266 -39.68 -29.25 15.08
CA ALA A 266 -39.78 -28.25 16.13
C ALA A 266 -41.26 -28.19 16.57
N SER A 267 -41.61 -29.01 17.57
CA SER A 267 -42.65 -28.76 18.59
C SER A 267 -43.06 -30.07 19.27
N MET A 268 -42.37 -30.41 20.36
CA MET A 268 -43.02 -31.02 21.51
C MET A 268 -42.56 -30.26 22.75
N LEU A 269 -43.50 -29.46 23.25
CA LEU A 269 -43.79 -29.16 24.66
C LEU A 269 -42.78 -29.68 25.70
N SER A 270 -42.19 -28.75 26.48
CA SER A 270 -42.48 -28.53 27.91
C SER A 270 -41.28 -27.88 28.62
N THR A 271 -41.54 -26.72 29.24
CA THR A 271 -40.66 -25.97 30.15
C THR A 271 -40.56 -26.69 31.50
N PRO A 272 -39.49 -26.48 32.30
CA PRO A 272 -39.53 -25.37 33.26
C PRO A 272 -38.19 -24.61 33.41
N ASP A 273 -38.31 -23.34 33.80
CA ASP A 273 -37.51 -22.63 34.81
C ASP A 273 -36.00 -22.91 34.85
N SER A 274 -35.06 -21.97 34.82
CA SER A 274 -34.98 -20.56 35.21
C SER A 274 -33.47 -20.42 35.52
N GLU A 275 -32.84 -19.27 35.22
CA GLU A 275 -31.37 -19.08 35.22
C GLU A 275 -30.75 -19.62 33.91
N ILE A 276 -30.36 -18.84 32.89
CA ILE A 276 -29.33 -17.80 32.88
C ILE A 276 -29.66 -16.91 31.67
N ARG A 277 -30.51 -15.90 31.87
CA ARG A 277 -30.60 -14.75 30.96
C ARG A 277 -30.80 -13.49 31.79
N ARG A 278 -29.82 -13.21 32.67
CA ARG A 278 -29.64 -11.85 33.18
C ARG A 278 -29.26 -10.98 31.98
N LYS A 279 -30.24 -10.27 31.44
CA LYS A 279 -30.00 -8.97 30.82
C LYS A 279 -29.25 -8.15 31.88
N GLN A 280 -27.95 -7.98 31.73
CA GLN A 280 -27.25 -6.92 32.45
C GLN A 280 -27.79 -5.60 31.90
N SER A 281 -28.78 -5.04 32.59
CA SER A 281 -29.07 -3.61 32.50
C SER A 281 -27.84 -2.90 33.05
N ILE A 282 -27.03 -2.29 32.18
CA ILE A 282 -25.99 -1.35 32.60
C ILE A 282 -26.74 -0.17 33.23
N GLN A 283 -26.64 -0.01 34.55
CA GLN A 283 -27.16 1.17 35.23
C GLN A 283 -26.36 2.37 34.73
N LEU A 284 -27.01 3.42 34.19
CA LEU A 284 -26.35 4.64 33.74
C LEU A 284 -25.58 5.40 34.84
N LEU A 285 -25.72 4.98 36.11
CA LEU A 285 -24.95 5.45 37.26
C LEU A 285 -23.58 4.76 37.42
N SER A 286 -23.22 3.78 36.58
CA SER A 286 -21.96 3.02 36.67
C SER A 286 -21.04 3.25 35.46
N LEU A 287 -21.30 4.27 34.65
CA LEU A 287 -20.36 4.68 33.60
C LEU A 287 -19.32 5.59 34.24
N PRO A 288 -18.01 5.27 34.12
CA PRO A 288 -16.97 6.07 34.73
C PRO A 288 -17.04 7.50 34.19
N THR A 289 -16.98 8.46 35.10
CA THR A 289 -16.86 9.88 34.80
C THR A 289 -15.57 10.14 34.01
N ALA A 290 -15.50 11.25 33.28
CA ALA A 290 -14.28 11.61 32.55
C ALA A 290 -13.03 11.70 33.44
N ALA A 291 -13.21 11.96 34.74
CA ALA A 291 -12.16 11.93 35.75
C ALA A 291 -11.71 10.50 36.09
N GLU A 292 -12.65 9.56 36.30
CA GLU A 292 -12.33 8.15 36.56
C GLU A 292 -11.67 7.48 35.35
N VAL A 293 -12.10 7.81 34.13
CA VAL A 293 -11.44 7.35 32.90
C VAL A 293 -10.01 7.88 32.81
N ASN A 294 -9.78 9.15 33.16
CA ASN A 294 -8.44 9.73 33.13
C ASN A 294 -7.54 9.15 34.23
N ASP A 295 -8.09 8.82 35.39
CA ASP A 295 -7.38 8.13 36.49
C ASP A 295 -7.04 6.68 36.13
N ASP A 296 -7.90 5.99 35.39
CA ASP A 296 -7.62 4.65 34.85
C ASP A 296 -6.49 4.69 33.80
N PHE A 297 -6.47 5.69 32.92
CA PHE A 297 -5.40 5.87 31.93
C PHE A 297 -4.05 6.17 32.60
N THR A 298 -4.01 7.08 33.57
CA THR A 298 -2.77 7.40 34.31
C THR A 298 -2.28 6.19 35.11
N THR A 299 -3.20 5.43 35.71
CA THR A 299 -2.87 4.19 36.45
C THR A 299 -2.33 3.10 35.51
N PHE A 300 -2.86 2.97 34.30
CA PHE A 300 -2.34 2.06 33.29
C PHE A 300 -0.92 2.44 32.86
N ASP A 301 -0.68 3.71 32.51
CA ASP A 301 0.64 4.20 32.10
C ASP A 301 1.69 4.05 33.22
N LEU A 302 1.31 4.30 34.48
CA LEU A 302 2.16 4.06 35.64
C LEU A 302 2.54 2.58 35.79
N ASN A 303 1.56 1.67 35.66
CA ASN A 303 1.81 0.23 35.73
C ASN A 303 2.69 -0.26 34.58
N GLN A 304 2.48 0.25 33.37
CA GLN A 304 3.29 -0.08 32.19
C GLN A 304 4.74 0.41 32.36
N ASN A 305 4.94 1.65 32.82
CA ASN A 305 6.27 2.18 33.12
C ASN A 305 6.98 1.37 34.22
N ARG A 306 6.26 0.99 35.29
CA ARG A 306 6.80 0.13 36.35
C ARG A 306 7.19 -1.25 35.82
N LEU A 307 6.37 -1.83 34.94
CA LEU A 307 6.68 -3.10 34.27
C LEU A 307 7.97 -2.97 33.45
N HIS A 308 8.11 -1.94 32.62
CA HIS A 308 9.28 -1.75 31.77
C HIS A 308 10.57 -1.57 32.59
N LEU A 309 10.51 -0.79 33.66
CA LEU A 309 11.64 -0.62 34.59
C LEU A 309 12.03 -1.94 35.27
N THR A 310 11.07 -2.82 35.54
CA THR A 310 11.34 -4.14 36.13
C THR A 310 11.98 -5.09 35.11
N LEU A 311 11.41 -5.17 33.90
CA LEU A 311 11.86 -6.07 32.84
C LEU A 311 13.25 -5.69 32.30
N PHE A 312 13.52 -4.40 32.10
CA PHE A 312 14.78 -3.90 31.52
C PHE A 312 15.72 -3.29 32.55
N ASN A 313 15.64 -3.71 33.80
CA ASN A 313 16.61 -3.33 34.82
C ASN A 313 18.01 -3.83 34.42
N ARG A 314 18.97 -2.90 34.25
CA ARG A 314 20.34 -3.20 33.81
C ARG A 314 21.11 -4.16 34.74
N GLN A 315 20.69 -4.30 36.00
CA GLN A 315 21.33 -5.23 36.95
C GLN A 315 20.90 -6.68 36.73
N THR A 316 19.69 -6.91 36.20
CA THR A 316 19.08 -8.25 36.09
C THR A 316 18.95 -8.72 34.64
N TYR A 317 18.79 -7.79 33.69
CA TYR A 317 18.62 -8.10 32.27
C TYR A 317 19.83 -7.68 31.44
N ASP A 318 20.46 -8.67 30.80
CA ASP A 318 21.53 -8.48 29.81
C ASP A 318 21.05 -8.92 28.42
N GLY A 319 20.74 -7.95 27.56
CA GLY A 319 20.32 -8.21 26.18
C GLY A 319 21.47 -8.55 25.22
N SER A 320 22.73 -8.49 25.65
CA SER A 320 23.85 -8.95 24.81
C SER A 320 23.86 -10.48 24.66
N ARG A 321 23.19 -11.19 25.58
CA ARG A 321 23.09 -12.65 25.62
C ARG A 321 21.65 -13.12 25.49
N ALA A 322 21.48 -14.23 24.80
CA ALA A 322 20.21 -14.94 24.72
C ALA A 322 19.84 -15.57 26.07
N SER A 323 18.55 -15.76 26.34
CA SER A 323 18.07 -16.46 27.54
C SER A 323 18.51 -17.93 27.60
N HIS A 324 18.53 -18.61 26.45
CA HIS A 324 19.00 -19.98 26.27
C HIS A 324 19.65 -20.11 24.89
N GLN A 325 20.43 -21.16 24.65
CA GLN A 325 21.03 -21.42 23.34
C GLN A 325 20.85 -22.89 22.96
N PRO A 326 20.42 -23.20 21.71
CA PRO A 326 19.99 -22.25 20.68
C PRO A 326 18.59 -21.69 20.95
N VAL A 327 18.35 -20.42 20.62
CA VAL A 327 17.00 -19.83 20.61
C VAL A 327 16.28 -20.26 19.33
N SER A 328 15.05 -20.76 19.48
CA SER A 328 14.17 -21.06 18.36
C SER A 328 13.50 -19.78 17.86
N VAL A 329 13.75 -19.41 16.61
CA VAL A 329 13.22 -18.18 15.99
C VAL A 329 12.21 -18.55 14.91
N GLY A 330 10.94 -18.21 15.12
CA GLY A 330 9.92 -18.27 14.09
C GLY A 330 10.04 -17.07 13.16
N ALA A 331 9.92 -17.28 11.85
CA ALA A 331 9.95 -16.22 10.85
C ALA A 331 8.80 -16.37 9.86
N TYR A 332 8.04 -15.29 9.70
CA TYR A 332 6.87 -15.20 8.84
C TYR A 332 7.05 -14.02 7.90
N LEU A 333 7.05 -14.27 6.59
CA LEU A 333 7.23 -13.23 5.57
C LEU A 333 5.91 -12.95 4.87
N PHE A 334 5.43 -11.72 4.99
CA PHE A 334 4.27 -11.23 4.25
C PHE A 334 4.74 -10.38 3.10
N VAL A 335 4.38 -10.78 1.88
CA VAL A 335 4.61 -9.96 0.69
C VAL A 335 3.43 -9.00 0.57
N ASP A 336 3.73 -7.70 0.63
CA ASP A 336 2.73 -6.64 0.57
C ASP A 336 2.55 -6.18 -0.88
N HIS A 337 3.66 -5.90 -1.56
CA HIS A 337 3.68 -5.42 -2.94
C HIS A 337 5.00 -5.75 -3.62
N ILE A 338 4.96 -6.16 -4.89
CA ILE A 338 6.14 -6.27 -5.74
C ILE A 338 6.34 -4.94 -6.45
N GLU A 339 7.38 -4.21 -6.06
CA GLU A 339 7.67 -2.86 -6.57
C GLU A 339 8.16 -2.91 -8.02
N ASN A 340 9.10 -3.82 -8.31
CA ASN A 340 9.64 -3.97 -9.65
C ASN A 340 10.28 -5.35 -9.87
N LEU A 341 10.18 -5.86 -11.10
CA LEU A 341 11.00 -6.97 -11.59
C LEU A 341 11.74 -6.47 -12.83
N ASP A 342 13.03 -6.20 -12.69
CA ASP A 342 13.87 -5.71 -13.75
C ASP A 342 14.49 -6.88 -14.52
N GLU A 343 14.01 -7.08 -15.74
CA GLU A 343 14.45 -8.11 -16.68
C GLU A 343 15.88 -7.87 -17.22
N LEU A 344 16.35 -6.61 -17.26
CA LEU A 344 17.71 -6.24 -17.70
C LEU A 344 18.74 -6.51 -16.63
N SER A 345 18.47 -6.07 -15.40
CA SER A 345 19.41 -6.26 -14.28
C SER A 345 19.25 -7.60 -13.56
N GLN A 346 18.23 -8.40 -13.92
CA GLN A 346 17.86 -9.64 -13.24
C GLN A 346 17.62 -9.43 -11.73
N THR A 347 16.85 -8.40 -11.39
CA THR A 347 16.59 -8.04 -9.99
C THR A 347 15.11 -7.95 -9.67
N LEU A 348 14.74 -8.49 -8.51
CA LEU A 348 13.40 -8.40 -7.95
C LEU A 348 13.44 -7.48 -6.72
N MET A 349 12.56 -6.48 -6.71
CA MET A 349 12.34 -5.59 -5.58
C MET A 349 10.90 -5.74 -5.08
N PHE A 350 10.75 -6.03 -3.79
CA PHE A 350 9.44 -6.13 -3.17
C PHE A 350 9.44 -5.51 -1.77
N ARG A 351 8.27 -5.00 -1.39
CA ARG A 351 7.97 -4.53 -0.05
C ARG A 351 7.16 -5.59 0.69
N GLY A 352 7.44 -5.73 1.97
CA GLY A 352 6.77 -6.71 2.80
C GLY A 352 6.88 -6.40 4.29
N THR A 353 6.28 -7.29 5.06
CA THR A 353 6.37 -7.30 6.51
C THR A 353 7.01 -8.62 6.95
N LEU A 354 8.11 -8.55 7.69
CA LEU A 354 8.73 -9.71 8.31
C LEU A 354 8.34 -9.74 9.79
N ILE A 355 7.71 -10.83 10.23
CA ILE A 355 7.43 -11.08 11.64
C ILE A 355 8.42 -12.12 12.16
N LEU A 356 9.20 -11.75 13.16
CA LEU A 356 10.05 -12.66 13.91
C LEU A 356 9.47 -12.89 15.30
N THR A 357 9.53 -14.14 15.74
CA THR A 357 9.04 -14.55 17.07
C THR A 357 10.09 -15.38 17.78
N TRP A 358 10.31 -15.10 19.06
CA TRP A 358 11.18 -15.90 19.92
C TRP A 358 10.71 -15.84 21.37
N LEU A 359 11.21 -16.76 22.19
CA LEU A 359 10.90 -16.81 23.62
C LEU A 359 12.11 -16.30 24.42
N ASP A 360 11.91 -15.31 25.29
CA ASP A 360 12.89 -14.89 26.30
C ASP A 360 12.28 -15.06 27.70
N GLN A 361 12.70 -16.12 28.39
CA GLN A 361 12.17 -16.47 29.72
C GLN A 361 12.47 -15.41 30.80
N ARG A 362 13.38 -14.47 30.54
CA ARG A 362 13.72 -13.39 31.47
C ARG A 362 12.72 -12.24 31.40
N LEU A 363 11.88 -12.20 30.36
CA LEU A 363 10.89 -11.16 30.12
C LEU A 363 9.47 -11.61 30.49
N THR A 364 9.35 -12.43 31.53
CA THR A 364 8.06 -12.94 32.03
C THR A 364 7.61 -12.13 33.24
N TRP A 365 6.29 -11.91 33.38
CA TRP A 365 5.69 -11.32 34.57
C TRP A 365 4.32 -11.92 34.86
N GLU A 366 3.83 -11.76 36.07
CA GLU A 366 2.45 -12.08 36.43
C GLU A 366 1.57 -10.84 36.14
N PRO A 367 0.57 -10.91 35.24
CA PRO A 367 -0.26 -9.76 34.87
C PRO A 367 -0.91 -9.07 36.08
N ARG A 368 -1.27 -9.84 37.11
CA ARG A 368 -1.93 -9.36 38.34
C ARG A 368 -1.11 -8.30 39.06
N ASP A 369 0.22 -8.40 39.00
CA ASP A 369 1.13 -7.49 39.69
C ASP A 369 1.27 -6.14 38.98
N TYR A 370 0.77 -6.01 37.75
CA TYR A 370 0.94 -4.81 36.90
C TYR A 370 -0.39 -4.35 36.28
N GLY A 371 -1.52 -4.53 36.97
CA GLY A 371 -2.81 -4.05 36.48
C GLY A 371 -3.41 -4.87 35.34
N ASN A 372 -3.13 -6.19 35.31
CA ASN A 372 -3.59 -7.16 34.29
C ASN A 372 -3.10 -6.85 32.88
N ILE A 373 -1.91 -6.27 32.76
CA ILE A 373 -1.24 -6.10 31.46
C ILE A 373 -0.77 -7.48 30.98
N ASN A 374 -1.38 -7.98 29.91
CA ASN A 374 -0.97 -9.25 29.28
C ASN A 374 0.17 -9.04 28.28
N SER A 375 0.16 -7.92 27.54
CA SER A 375 1.19 -7.64 26.54
C SER A 375 1.56 -6.16 26.55
N THR A 376 2.80 -5.85 26.23
CA THR A 376 3.26 -4.46 26.13
C THR A 376 4.17 -4.25 24.92
N VAL A 377 4.06 -3.08 24.30
CA VAL A 377 4.99 -2.58 23.29
C VAL A 377 6.27 -2.12 24.00
N VAL A 378 7.44 -2.47 23.47
CA VAL A 378 8.78 -2.19 24.03
C VAL A 378 9.77 -1.75 22.95
N THR A 379 9.28 -1.15 21.87
CA THR A 379 10.09 -0.71 20.72
C THR A 379 11.24 0.23 21.11
N SER A 380 11.05 1.10 22.10
CA SER A 380 12.09 1.98 22.65
C SER A 380 13.28 1.21 23.27
N TYR A 381 13.07 -0.04 23.68
CA TYR A 381 14.07 -0.93 24.26
C TYR A 381 14.73 -1.86 23.22
N LEU A 382 14.52 -1.65 21.91
CA LEU A 382 15.12 -2.47 20.86
C LEU A 382 16.66 -2.55 20.95
N GLY A 383 17.31 -1.50 21.46
CA GLY A 383 18.76 -1.48 21.71
C GLY A 383 19.20 -2.26 22.95
N ALA A 384 18.29 -2.46 23.91
CA ALA A 384 18.56 -3.11 25.19
C ALA A 384 18.15 -4.58 25.22
N ILE A 385 17.16 -5.00 24.42
CA ILE A 385 16.68 -6.38 24.35
C ILE A 385 17.60 -7.27 23.50
N TRP A 386 17.73 -8.55 23.88
CA TRP A 386 18.30 -9.54 22.99
C TRP A 386 17.40 -9.74 21.76
N LYS A 387 18.01 -9.72 20.57
CA LYS A 387 17.32 -9.93 19.31
C LYS A 387 18.17 -10.78 18.36
N PRO A 388 17.56 -11.58 17.49
CA PRO A 388 18.31 -12.35 16.50
C PRO A 388 18.91 -11.40 15.45
N ASP A 389 20.23 -11.49 15.25
CA ASP A 389 20.89 -10.82 14.14
C ASP A 389 20.59 -11.60 12.85
N VAL A 390 19.65 -11.10 12.04
CA VAL A 390 19.30 -11.64 10.74
C VAL A 390 19.36 -10.57 9.66
N TYR A 391 19.70 -10.97 8.45
CA TYR A 391 19.78 -10.12 7.27
C TYR A 391 19.33 -10.89 6.03
N PHE A 392 18.78 -10.17 5.07
CA PHE A 392 18.55 -10.72 3.74
C PHE A 392 19.86 -10.76 2.97
N ARG A 393 20.10 -11.85 2.24
CA ARG A 393 21.22 -11.91 1.29
C ARG A 393 20.83 -11.11 0.04
N THR A 394 21.36 -9.89 -0.07
CA THR A 394 21.09 -8.95 -1.17
C THR A 394 22.32 -8.73 -2.06
N LEU A 395 22.12 -8.04 -3.19
CA LEU A 395 23.18 -7.61 -4.12
C LEU A 395 24.05 -6.46 -3.57
N ILE A 396 23.53 -5.68 -2.61
CA ILE A 396 24.22 -4.54 -2.02
C ILE A 396 25.22 -5.03 -0.95
N ARG A 397 26.49 -4.60 -1.03
CA ARG A 397 27.58 -5.00 -0.10
C ARG A 397 27.34 -4.61 1.36
N ALA A 398 26.48 -3.62 1.61
CA ALA A 398 26.03 -3.27 2.96
C ALA A 398 24.90 -4.22 3.38
N THR A 399 25.25 -5.27 4.13
CA THR A 399 24.26 -6.14 4.78
C THR A 399 23.62 -5.35 5.92
N THR A 400 22.47 -4.75 5.66
CA THR A 400 21.68 -4.09 6.71
C THR A 400 20.94 -5.17 7.50
N LYS A 401 21.07 -5.12 8.84
CA LYS A 401 20.29 -5.98 9.74
C LYS A 401 18.80 -5.69 9.52
N VAL A 402 17.94 -6.71 9.56
CA VAL A 402 16.49 -6.48 9.32
C VAL A 402 15.85 -5.68 10.44
N LEU A 403 16.20 -5.99 11.69
CA LEU A 403 15.64 -5.36 12.88
C LEU A 403 16.32 -4.02 13.17
N GLN A 404 15.67 -2.91 12.82
CA GLN A 404 16.16 -1.54 13.07
C GLN A 404 15.09 -0.70 13.77
N ALA A 405 15.51 0.36 14.48
CA ALA A 405 14.62 1.15 15.33
C ALA A 405 13.52 1.90 14.56
N TYR A 406 13.77 2.27 13.30
CA TYR A 406 12.81 3.03 12.49
C TYR A 406 11.79 2.16 11.74
N ASN A 407 12.02 0.85 11.61
CA ASN A 407 11.17 -0.03 10.81
C ASN A 407 10.58 -1.21 11.58
N THR A 408 10.87 -1.35 12.87
CA THR A 408 10.51 -2.51 13.67
C THR A 408 9.68 -2.10 14.87
N GLU A 409 8.49 -2.68 15.01
CA GLU A 409 7.69 -2.63 16.23
C GLU A 409 7.94 -3.90 17.05
N LEU A 410 8.13 -3.75 18.35
CA LEU A 410 8.46 -4.86 19.24
C LEU A 410 7.42 -4.96 20.36
N THR A 411 6.82 -6.14 20.49
CA THR A 411 5.86 -6.46 21.53
C THR A 411 6.32 -7.67 22.33
N VAL A 412 6.05 -7.65 23.63
CA VAL A 412 6.33 -8.77 24.54
C VAL A 412 5.02 -9.15 25.23
N ASP A 413 4.76 -10.45 25.29
CA ASP A 413 3.65 -11.07 26.02
C ASP A 413 4.11 -11.52 27.42
N TYR A 414 3.19 -11.63 28.38
CA TYR A 414 3.49 -11.95 29.79
C TYR A 414 4.21 -13.29 29.97
N THR A 415 4.04 -14.19 29.01
CA THR A 415 4.72 -15.49 28.93
C THR A 415 6.18 -15.38 28.46
N GLY A 416 6.69 -14.18 28.16
CA GLY A 416 8.03 -13.94 27.63
C GLY A 416 8.15 -14.16 26.11
N PHE A 417 7.04 -14.34 25.39
CA PHE A 417 7.06 -14.40 23.92
C PHE A 417 7.25 -13.00 23.37
N VAL A 418 8.26 -12.85 22.53
CA VAL A 418 8.62 -11.59 21.88
C VAL A 418 8.25 -11.68 20.41
N THR A 419 7.52 -10.67 19.92
CA THR A 419 7.15 -10.53 18.51
C THR A 419 7.71 -9.23 17.97
N ALA A 420 8.59 -9.34 16.97
CA ALA A 420 9.12 -8.21 16.22
C ALA A 420 8.47 -8.17 14.85
N VAL A 421 7.80 -7.06 14.53
CA VAL A 421 7.15 -6.81 13.25
C VAL A 421 7.95 -5.74 12.51
N SER A 422 8.65 -6.13 11.45
CA SER A 422 9.52 -5.25 10.67
C SER A 422 8.96 -4.98 9.28
N SER A 423 8.80 -3.70 8.93
CA SER A 423 8.55 -3.27 7.55
C SER A 423 9.86 -3.35 6.75
N ILE A 424 9.85 -4.07 5.64
CA ILE A 424 11.05 -4.35 4.84
C ILE A 424 10.84 -4.00 3.36
N SER A 425 11.91 -3.53 2.72
CA SER A 425 12.02 -3.45 1.25
C SER A 425 13.28 -4.22 0.86
N VAL A 426 13.12 -5.26 0.06
CA VAL A 426 14.19 -6.21 -0.26
C VAL A 426 14.41 -6.24 -1.75
N MET A 427 15.65 -6.00 -2.15
CA MET A 427 16.14 -6.16 -3.51
C MET A 427 17.04 -7.40 -3.59
N THR A 428 16.67 -8.37 -4.42
CA THR A 428 17.40 -9.63 -4.58
C THR A 428 17.70 -9.95 -6.04
N GLU A 429 18.71 -10.79 -6.25
CA GLU A 429 19.03 -11.35 -7.58
C GLU A 429 17.94 -12.38 -7.93
N CYS A 430 17.30 -12.21 -9.08
CA CYS A 430 16.37 -13.18 -9.62
C CYS A 430 16.82 -13.57 -11.02
N ARG A 431 17.39 -14.78 -11.13
CA ARG A 431 17.82 -15.34 -12.41
C ARG A 431 16.60 -15.80 -13.19
N LEU A 432 16.28 -15.07 -14.24
CA LEU A 432 15.12 -15.31 -15.09
C LEU A 432 15.46 -16.35 -16.16
N ASP A 433 14.55 -17.30 -16.40
CA ASP A 433 14.66 -18.29 -17.46
C ASP A 433 13.69 -17.96 -18.60
N TYR A 434 14.23 -17.63 -19.77
CA TYR A 434 13.46 -17.25 -20.95
C TYR A 434 13.30 -18.38 -21.97
N THR A 435 13.64 -19.63 -21.62
CA THR A 435 13.56 -20.77 -22.54
C THR A 435 12.17 -20.91 -23.17
N ASN A 436 11.11 -20.74 -22.38
CA ASN A 436 9.70 -20.83 -22.80
C ASN A 436 9.01 -19.48 -22.95
N TYR A 437 9.77 -18.39 -23.17
CA TYR A 437 9.18 -17.06 -23.32
C TYR A 437 8.12 -17.03 -24.45
N PRO A 438 6.94 -16.42 -24.24
CA PRO A 438 6.50 -15.62 -23.08
C PRO A 438 5.57 -16.36 -22.08
N PHE A 439 5.56 -17.69 -22.11
CA PHE A 439 4.71 -18.54 -21.26
C PHE A 439 5.49 -19.13 -20.09
N GLU A 440 6.53 -18.44 -19.67
CA GLU A 440 7.46 -18.91 -18.66
C GLU A 440 6.97 -18.69 -17.23
N ASN A 441 7.35 -19.62 -16.34
CA ASN A 441 7.14 -19.51 -14.91
C ASN A 441 8.48 -19.15 -14.25
N GLN A 442 8.56 -17.94 -13.72
CA GLN A 442 9.75 -17.44 -13.06
C GLN A 442 9.73 -17.77 -11.57
N THR A 443 10.88 -18.17 -11.02
CA THR A 443 11.03 -18.44 -9.59
C THR A 443 12.15 -17.59 -9.01
N CYS A 444 11.79 -16.55 -8.26
CA CYS A 444 12.75 -15.69 -7.56
C CYS A 444 12.89 -16.16 -6.11
N ALA A 445 14.14 -16.28 -5.62
CA ALA A 445 14.41 -16.77 -4.26
C ALA A 445 15.09 -15.72 -3.40
N VAL A 446 14.53 -15.47 -2.21
CA VAL A 446 15.04 -14.57 -1.19
C VAL A 446 15.54 -15.39 -0.02
N MET A 447 16.75 -15.10 0.46
CA MET A 447 17.37 -15.86 1.55
C MET A 447 17.49 -15.00 2.80
N LEU A 448 16.86 -15.42 3.91
CA LEU A 448 17.07 -14.83 5.24
C LEU A 448 18.13 -15.65 5.97
N VAL A 449 19.22 -14.99 6.35
CA VAL A 449 20.43 -15.63 6.87
C VAL A 449 20.80 -15.03 8.22
N ALA A 450 21.33 -15.86 9.11
CA ALA A 450 22.01 -15.44 10.33
C ALA A 450 23.53 -15.44 10.11
N PRO A 451 24.31 -14.54 10.75
CA PRO A 451 25.77 -14.57 10.68
C PRO A 451 26.32 -15.94 11.11
N MET A 452 27.43 -16.38 10.51
CA MET A 452 28.08 -17.65 10.90
C MET A 452 28.52 -17.67 12.38
N SER A 453 28.79 -16.51 12.98
CA SER A 453 29.06 -16.38 14.42
C SER A 453 27.88 -16.79 15.32
N ASN A 454 26.69 -16.97 14.75
CA ASN A 454 25.46 -17.35 15.45
C ASN A 454 25.03 -18.81 15.21
N ALA A 455 25.84 -19.63 14.53
CA ALA A 455 25.50 -21.02 14.14
C ALA A 455 25.06 -21.96 15.28
N LEU A 456 25.30 -21.59 16.54
CA LEU A 456 24.83 -22.31 17.74
C LEU A 456 23.94 -21.47 18.67
N LYS A 457 23.78 -20.17 18.40
CA LYS A 457 23.03 -19.26 19.27
C LYS A 457 21.54 -19.22 18.93
N MET A 458 21.20 -19.46 17.68
CA MET A 458 19.82 -19.42 17.18
C MET A 458 19.60 -20.45 16.06
N VAL A 459 18.35 -20.90 15.95
CA VAL A 459 17.88 -21.82 14.91
C VAL A 459 16.51 -21.34 14.43
N PHE A 460 16.28 -21.33 13.12
CA PHE A 460 14.94 -21.08 12.60
C PHE A 460 13.99 -22.26 12.83
N ASN A 461 12.73 -21.98 13.19
CA ASN A 461 11.68 -22.98 13.37
C ASN A 461 11.45 -23.82 12.10
N GLU A 462 10.87 -25.01 12.27
CA GLU A 462 10.70 -25.99 11.18
C GLU A 462 9.64 -25.57 10.15
N SER A 463 8.72 -24.69 10.54
CA SER A 463 7.60 -24.23 9.71
C SER A 463 7.69 -22.72 9.45
N PRO A 464 8.66 -22.26 8.63
CA PRO A 464 8.62 -20.89 8.14
C PRO A 464 7.36 -20.73 7.28
N LEU A 465 6.76 -19.55 7.33
CA LEU A 465 5.56 -19.25 6.56
C LEU A 465 5.83 -18.04 5.65
N MET A 466 5.39 -18.15 4.40
CA MET A 466 5.38 -17.03 3.47
C MET A 466 4.00 -16.94 2.86
N VAL A 467 3.33 -15.81 3.05
CA VAL A 467 1.94 -15.63 2.66
C VAL A 467 1.79 -14.26 2.01
N SER A 468 0.89 -14.19 1.05
CA SER A 468 0.48 -12.92 0.46
C SER A 468 -0.45 -12.21 1.43
N ARG A 469 -0.33 -10.89 1.53
CA ARG A 469 -1.28 -10.07 2.30
C ARG A 469 -2.75 -10.40 1.98
N ASN A 470 -3.09 -10.59 0.71
CA ASN A 470 -4.47 -10.81 0.26
C ASN A 470 -5.08 -12.10 0.84
N THR A 471 -4.27 -13.15 1.06
CA THR A 471 -4.76 -14.44 1.56
C THR A 471 -5.22 -14.38 3.03
N ILE A 472 -4.78 -13.37 3.79
CA ILE A 472 -5.08 -13.23 5.23
C ILE A 472 -6.10 -12.12 5.48
N PHE A 473 -5.96 -10.99 4.79
CA PHE A 473 -6.78 -9.81 5.05
C PHE A 473 -8.01 -9.70 4.14
N GLY A 474 -8.16 -10.59 3.14
CA GLY A 474 -9.39 -10.70 2.36
C GLY A 474 -9.69 -9.51 1.44
N ASP A 475 -8.71 -8.63 1.21
CA ASP A 475 -8.88 -7.49 0.29
C ASP A 475 -8.88 -8.00 -1.17
N GLU A 476 -10.05 -7.96 -1.81
CA GLU A 476 -10.27 -8.42 -3.19
C GLU A 476 -9.62 -7.53 -4.26
N GLU A 477 -9.10 -6.33 -3.92
CA GLU A 477 -8.63 -5.35 -4.92
C GLU A 477 -7.15 -4.90 -4.80
N ASN A 478 -6.36 -5.44 -3.87
CA ASN A 478 -4.94 -5.13 -3.83
C ASN A 478 -4.19 -5.88 -4.94
N ASN A 479 -4.01 -5.22 -6.09
CA ASN A 479 -3.13 -5.68 -7.18
C ASN A 479 -1.68 -5.70 -6.69
N MET A 480 -1.30 -6.79 -6.03
CA MET A 480 0.01 -7.00 -5.41
C MET A 480 1.18 -6.87 -6.38
N THR A 481 0.93 -6.93 -7.69
CA THR A 481 1.91 -6.75 -8.78
C THR A 481 1.65 -5.52 -9.65
N SER A 482 0.85 -4.55 -9.19
CA SER A 482 0.50 -3.33 -9.94
C SER A 482 1.75 -2.58 -10.38
N GLY A 483 2.08 -2.63 -11.67
CA GLY A 483 3.29 -2.02 -12.25
C GLY A 483 4.24 -3.01 -12.93
N THR A 484 4.04 -4.31 -12.76
CA THR A 484 4.83 -5.35 -13.45
C THR A 484 3.98 -6.11 -14.48
N ASN A 485 4.63 -6.67 -15.50
CA ASN A 485 4.00 -7.56 -16.49
C ASN A 485 3.77 -8.99 -15.96
N PHE A 486 3.85 -9.20 -14.64
CA PHE A 486 3.83 -10.51 -14.00
C PHE A 486 2.74 -10.59 -12.93
N ASN A 487 2.22 -11.79 -12.74
CA ASN A 487 1.28 -12.13 -11.69
C ASN A 487 1.95 -13.07 -10.68
N LEU A 488 1.71 -12.84 -9.39
CA LEU A 488 2.15 -13.75 -8.34
C LEU A 488 1.19 -14.93 -8.25
N VAL A 489 1.70 -16.13 -8.51
CA VAL A 489 0.91 -17.38 -8.54
C VAL A 489 1.12 -18.20 -7.27
N GLY A 490 2.33 -18.18 -6.72
CA GLY A 490 2.70 -19.05 -5.61
C GLY A 490 3.76 -18.43 -4.72
N LEU A 491 3.69 -18.79 -3.44
CA LEU A 491 4.66 -18.45 -2.41
C LEU A 491 5.05 -19.72 -1.69
N LYS A 492 6.35 -19.91 -1.48
CA LYS A 492 6.88 -21.10 -0.82
C LYS A 492 7.99 -20.72 0.13
N ALA A 493 7.95 -21.26 1.35
CA ALA A 493 9.00 -21.09 2.34
C ALA A 493 9.58 -22.44 2.73
N GLU A 494 10.91 -22.56 2.69
CA GLU A 494 11.62 -23.77 3.09
C GLU A 494 12.83 -23.41 3.98
N ARG A 495 13.09 -24.26 4.98
CA ARG A 495 14.29 -24.16 5.83
C ARG A 495 15.39 -25.05 5.27
N TYR A 496 16.62 -24.53 5.27
CA TYR A 496 17.83 -25.25 4.90
C TYR A 496 18.92 -25.11 5.97
N PHE A 497 19.82 -26.08 6.00
CA PHE A 497 21.05 -26.07 6.78
C PHE A 497 22.24 -25.88 5.84
N TYR A 498 23.10 -24.92 6.13
CA TYR A 498 24.33 -24.65 5.40
C TYR A 498 25.54 -25.03 6.24
N PHE A 499 26.47 -25.77 5.65
CA PHE A 499 27.77 -26.14 6.24
C PHE A 499 28.86 -26.12 5.15
N ALA A 500 30.12 -26.26 5.55
CA ALA A 500 31.28 -26.17 4.64
C ALA A 500 31.21 -27.14 3.42
N GLY A 501 30.44 -28.22 3.50
CA GLY A 501 30.27 -29.20 2.43
C GLY A 501 28.99 -29.07 1.61
N GLY A 502 28.12 -28.07 1.85
CA GLY A 502 26.94 -27.81 1.02
C GLY A 502 25.67 -27.40 1.78
N LEU A 503 24.54 -27.55 1.09
CA LEU A 503 23.20 -27.21 1.58
C LEU A 503 22.39 -28.50 1.80
N LEU A 504 21.80 -28.69 2.98
CA LEU A 504 20.96 -29.85 3.33
C LEU A 504 19.57 -29.40 3.78
N LYS A 505 18.53 -30.16 3.42
CA LYS A 505 17.15 -29.90 3.89
C LYS A 505 16.88 -30.54 5.26
N ASN A 506 17.35 -31.77 5.45
CA ASN A 506 17.02 -32.58 6.63
C ASN A 506 18.30 -32.85 7.43
N GLN A 507 18.53 -32.05 8.47
CA GLN A 507 19.63 -32.28 9.40
C GLN A 507 19.08 -32.24 10.84
N THR A 508 19.34 -33.31 11.60
CA THR A 508 18.82 -33.49 12.97
C THR A 508 19.82 -33.10 14.06
N LYS A 509 21.12 -32.98 13.73
CA LYS A 509 22.17 -32.55 14.66
C LYS A 509 22.85 -31.29 14.17
N LEU A 510 22.66 -30.20 14.91
CA LEU A 510 23.46 -28.98 14.76
C LEU A 510 24.91 -29.28 15.20
N THR A 511 25.86 -28.87 14.36
CA THR A 511 27.30 -28.83 14.68
C THR A 511 27.76 -27.38 14.74
N ALA A 512 28.95 -27.12 15.27
CA ALA A 512 29.48 -25.76 15.37
C ALA A 512 29.61 -25.02 14.02
N PHE A 513 29.56 -25.74 12.90
CA PHE A 513 29.70 -25.20 11.55
C PHE A 513 28.41 -25.26 10.71
N THR A 514 27.27 -25.64 11.31
CA THR A 514 25.98 -25.68 10.61
C THR A 514 25.16 -24.47 10.98
N ASN A 515 24.74 -23.68 10.00
CA ASN A 515 23.87 -22.53 10.20
C ASN A 515 22.52 -22.76 9.51
N THR A 516 21.47 -22.12 10.01
CA THR A 516 20.12 -22.23 9.43
C THR A 516 19.84 -21.05 8.52
N ILE A 517 19.21 -21.34 7.39
CA ILE A 517 18.83 -20.36 6.38
C ILE A 517 17.38 -20.61 5.98
N LEU A 518 16.61 -19.54 5.83
CA LEU A 518 15.27 -19.62 5.26
C LEU A 518 15.32 -19.17 3.81
N ARG A 519 14.75 -19.99 2.93
CA ARG A 519 14.59 -19.74 1.51
C ARG A 519 13.11 -19.47 1.23
N PHE A 520 12.84 -18.28 0.74
CA PHE A 520 11.52 -17.79 0.36
C PHE A 520 11.46 -17.71 -1.16
N GLU A 521 10.57 -18.46 -1.80
CA GLU A 521 10.42 -18.51 -3.26
C GLU A 521 9.12 -17.85 -3.69
N LEU A 522 9.23 -16.89 -4.62
CA LEU A 522 8.13 -16.24 -5.30
C LEU A 522 7.99 -16.82 -6.70
N GLN A 523 6.82 -17.38 -7.00
CA GLN A 523 6.49 -17.92 -8.31
C GLN A 523 5.66 -16.90 -9.08
N LEU A 524 6.23 -16.42 -10.18
CA LEU A 524 5.69 -15.36 -11.01
C LEU A 524 5.37 -15.92 -12.40
N ILE A 525 4.22 -15.55 -12.96
CA ILE A 525 3.84 -15.87 -14.35
C ILE A 525 3.66 -14.59 -15.14
N ARG A 526 4.17 -14.57 -16.38
CA ARG A 526 4.02 -13.40 -17.24
C ARG A 526 2.57 -13.26 -17.72
N ASN A 527 2.07 -12.03 -17.77
CA ASN A 527 0.83 -11.72 -18.46
C ASN A 527 1.06 -11.70 -19.98
N SER A 528 0.84 -12.84 -20.63
CA SER A 528 1.11 -13.05 -22.06
C SER A 528 -0.08 -12.73 -22.98
N GLY A 529 -1.18 -12.15 -22.47
CA GLY A 529 -2.40 -11.91 -23.25
C GLY A 529 -2.18 -11.09 -24.53
N HIS A 530 -1.27 -10.11 -24.50
CA HIS A 530 -0.94 -9.29 -25.67
C HIS A 530 -0.10 -10.02 -26.72
N TYR A 531 0.71 -11.01 -26.32
CA TYR A 531 1.59 -11.75 -27.23
C TYR A 531 0.81 -12.50 -28.30
N LEU A 532 -0.29 -13.16 -27.91
CA LEU A 532 -1.14 -13.89 -28.84
C LEU A 532 -1.65 -12.97 -29.96
N SER A 533 -2.10 -11.77 -29.59
CA SER A 533 -2.66 -10.79 -30.52
C SER A 533 -1.62 -10.08 -31.40
N MET A 534 -0.46 -9.74 -30.84
CA MET A 534 0.53 -8.89 -31.51
C MET A 534 1.60 -9.68 -32.28
N ILE A 535 1.90 -10.91 -31.85
CA ILE A 535 3.01 -11.69 -32.41
C ILE A 535 2.52 -12.98 -33.06
N ALA A 536 1.78 -13.83 -32.31
CA ALA A 536 1.41 -15.15 -32.80
C ALA A 536 0.37 -15.09 -33.94
N LEU A 537 -0.70 -14.30 -33.81
CA LEU A 537 -1.73 -14.18 -34.85
C LEU A 537 -1.20 -13.60 -36.17
N PRO A 538 -0.38 -12.53 -36.21
CA PRO A 538 0.22 -12.06 -37.46
C PRO A 538 1.18 -13.07 -38.10
N LEU A 539 1.96 -13.80 -37.29
CA LEU A 539 2.86 -14.83 -37.79
C LEU A 539 2.08 -15.99 -38.43
N LEU A 540 0.98 -16.40 -37.80
CA LEU A 540 0.05 -17.37 -38.37
C LEU A 540 -0.57 -16.86 -39.67
N ALA A 541 -1.10 -15.64 -39.68
CA ALA A 541 -1.77 -15.06 -40.84
C ALA A 541 -0.82 -14.94 -42.04
N THR A 542 0.43 -14.52 -41.81
CA THR A 542 1.44 -14.43 -42.87
C THR A 542 1.89 -15.81 -43.36
N SER A 543 2.00 -16.81 -42.48
CA SER A 543 2.26 -18.20 -42.85
C SER A 543 1.15 -18.76 -43.73
N VAL A 544 -0.11 -18.68 -43.29
CA VAL A 544 -1.28 -19.14 -44.05
C VAL A 544 -1.38 -18.42 -45.40
N CYS A 545 -1.16 -17.10 -45.43
CA CYS A 545 -1.16 -16.32 -46.66
C CYS A 545 -0.06 -16.79 -47.63
N ALA A 546 1.16 -17.08 -47.14
CA ALA A 546 2.24 -17.61 -47.96
C ALA A 546 1.87 -18.98 -48.57
N TYR A 547 1.22 -19.86 -47.81
CA TYR A 547 0.75 -21.15 -48.30
C TYR A 547 -0.35 -21.05 -49.34
N VAL A 548 -1.37 -20.20 -49.10
CA VAL A 548 -2.44 -19.94 -50.07
C VAL A 548 -1.86 -19.33 -51.35
N SER A 549 -0.93 -18.39 -51.20
CA SER A 549 -0.22 -17.78 -52.34
C SER A 549 0.58 -18.82 -53.11
N ALA A 550 1.20 -19.77 -52.42
CA ALA A 550 1.91 -20.89 -53.02
C ALA A 550 0.98 -21.90 -53.71
N CYS A 551 -0.36 -21.80 -53.60
CA CYS A 551 -1.31 -22.64 -54.34
C CYS A 551 -1.87 -21.96 -55.60
N MET A 552 -1.53 -20.69 -55.85
CA MET A 552 -2.05 -19.95 -57.01
C MET A 552 -1.51 -20.52 -58.32
N SER A 553 -2.39 -20.62 -59.32
CA SER A 553 -2.07 -21.12 -60.67
C SER A 553 -1.09 -20.22 -61.45
N HIS A 554 -1.11 -18.91 -61.18
CA HIS A 554 -0.20 -17.95 -61.80
C HIS A 554 1.07 -17.76 -60.97
N SER A 555 2.16 -18.42 -61.39
CA SER A 555 3.44 -18.46 -60.66
C SER A 555 4.06 -17.08 -60.40
N ALA A 556 3.92 -16.12 -61.33
CA ALA A 556 4.46 -14.76 -61.14
C ALA A 556 3.73 -13.98 -60.04
N VAL A 557 2.40 -14.11 -59.97
CA VAL A 557 1.56 -13.47 -58.94
C VAL A 557 1.81 -14.12 -57.58
N SER A 558 1.93 -15.46 -57.55
CA SER A 558 2.32 -16.23 -56.36
C SER A 558 3.62 -15.72 -55.73
N LEU A 559 4.65 -15.49 -56.56
CA LEU A 559 5.97 -15.06 -56.08
C LEU A 559 5.94 -13.66 -55.44
N VAL A 560 5.18 -12.72 -56.01
CA VAL A 560 5.01 -11.37 -55.46
C VAL A 560 4.35 -11.41 -54.08
N TRP A 561 3.31 -12.23 -53.90
CA TRP A 561 2.64 -12.37 -52.60
C TRP A 561 3.51 -13.06 -51.55
N ILE A 562 4.25 -14.11 -51.92
CA ILE A 562 5.20 -14.77 -51.01
C ILE A 562 6.32 -13.79 -50.60
N ALA A 563 6.83 -12.98 -51.54
CA ALA A 563 7.81 -11.94 -51.24
C ALA A 563 7.26 -10.89 -50.25
N ALA A 564 5.99 -10.47 -50.42
CA ALA A 564 5.33 -9.58 -49.47
C ALA A 564 5.18 -10.22 -48.07
N CYS A 565 4.87 -11.53 -48.01
CA CYS A 565 4.81 -12.26 -46.74
C CYS A 565 6.19 -12.33 -46.06
N LEU A 566 7.26 -12.60 -46.80
CA LEU A 566 8.64 -12.59 -46.27
C LEU A 566 9.03 -11.23 -45.69
N ILE A 567 8.70 -10.13 -46.39
CA ILE A 567 8.94 -8.78 -45.88
C ILE A 567 8.18 -8.54 -44.57
N MET A 568 6.89 -8.92 -44.52
CA MET A 568 6.08 -8.80 -43.30
C MET A 568 6.62 -9.65 -42.15
N GLN A 569 7.14 -10.84 -42.44
CA GLN A 569 7.78 -11.70 -41.43
C GLN A 569 9.08 -11.11 -40.90
N VAL A 570 9.91 -10.48 -41.74
CA VAL A 570 11.11 -9.76 -41.29
C VAL A 570 10.73 -8.59 -40.38
N ILE A 571 9.69 -7.84 -40.74
CA ILE A 571 9.17 -6.76 -39.90
C ILE A 571 8.68 -7.34 -38.56
N ASN A 572 7.93 -8.43 -38.55
CA ASN A 572 7.46 -9.07 -37.32
C ASN A 572 8.62 -9.61 -36.47
N TYR A 573 9.62 -10.23 -37.08
CA TYR A 573 10.82 -10.72 -36.39
C TYR A 573 11.60 -9.59 -35.73
N SER A 574 11.78 -8.45 -36.41
CA SER A 574 12.45 -7.29 -35.83
C SER A 574 11.68 -6.69 -34.64
N ARG A 575 10.35 -6.77 -34.64
CA ARG A 575 9.52 -6.42 -33.47
C ARG A 575 9.73 -7.38 -32.30
N ILE A 576 9.70 -8.69 -32.56
CA ILE A 576 9.96 -9.71 -31.53
C ILE A 576 11.33 -9.50 -30.89
N VAL A 577 12.37 -9.28 -31.70
CA VAL A 577 13.74 -9.05 -31.19
C VAL A 577 13.85 -7.78 -30.35
N ALA A 578 13.08 -6.74 -30.68
CA ALA A 578 13.03 -5.52 -29.88
C ALA A 578 12.35 -5.73 -28.51
N ASP A 579 11.37 -6.65 -28.45
CA ASP A 579 10.62 -6.97 -27.23
C ASP A 579 11.24 -8.12 -26.43
N LEU A 580 12.27 -8.79 -26.96
CA LEU A 580 12.98 -9.85 -26.25
C LEU A 580 13.80 -9.25 -25.11
N PRO A 581 13.84 -9.94 -23.94
CA PRO A 581 14.70 -9.54 -22.86
C PRO A 581 16.18 -9.53 -23.32
N PRO A 582 17.02 -8.66 -22.76
CA PRO A 582 18.41 -8.45 -23.20
C PRO A 582 19.36 -9.61 -22.85
N ASP A 583 19.01 -10.41 -21.85
CA ASP A 583 19.91 -11.39 -21.21
C ASP A 583 19.33 -12.80 -21.28
N TYR A 584 19.18 -13.33 -22.51
CA TYR A 584 18.81 -14.73 -22.73
C TYR A 584 20.06 -15.56 -23.04
N ASN A 585 20.42 -16.47 -22.15
CA ASN A 585 21.50 -17.45 -22.38
C ASN A 585 21.13 -18.48 -23.46
N VAL A 586 19.84 -18.68 -23.69
CA VAL A 586 19.29 -19.66 -24.65
C VAL A 586 18.29 -18.94 -25.53
N THR A 587 18.32 -19.21 -26.84
CA THR A 587 17.34 -18.66 -27.78
C THR A 587 15.92 -19.10 -27.38
N PRO A 588 15.00 -18.14 -27.14
CA PRO A 588 13.65 -18.44 -26.71
C PRO A 588 12.85 -19.27 -27.70
N PHE A 589 11.86 -20.01 -27.20
CA PHE A 589 10.97 -20.85 -28.02
C PHE A 589 10.31 -20.05 -29.16
N CYS A 590 9.77 -18.86 -28.88
CA CYS A 590 9.12 -18.02 -29.89
C CYS A 590 10.05 -17.60 -31.04
N ALA A 591 11.32 -17.29 -30.73
CA ALA A 591 12.31 -16.89 -31.72
C ALA A 591 12.70 -18.09 -32.61
N LYS A 592 12.86 -19.28 -32.02
CA LYS A 592 13.09 -20.53 -32.76
C LYS A 592 11.95 -20.82 -33.73
N MET A 593 10.70 -20.73 -33.28
CA MET A 593 9.51 -20.96 -34.12
C MET A 593 9.39 -19.94 -35.25
N THR A 594 9.66 -18.66 -34.97
CA THR A 594 9.65 -17.61 -36.00
C THR A 594 10.72 -17.86 -37.06
N GLY A 595 11.92 -18.27 -36.64
CA GLY A 595 13.00 -18.65 -37.55
C GLY A 595 12.63 -19.86 -38.43
N LEU A 596 11.98 -20.88 -37.87
CA LEU A 596 11.51 -22.05 -38.62
C LEU A 596 10.48 -21.66 -39.69
N ILE A 597 9.48 -20.83 -39.34
CA ILE A 597 8.46 -20.35 -40.29
C ILE A 597 9.08 -19.48 -41.41
N PHE A 598 10.06 -18.65 -41.06
CA PHE A 598 10.78 -17.86 -42.05
C PHE A 598 11.56 -18.77 -43.03
N MET A 599 12.27 -19.78 -42.53
CA MET A 599 12.98 -20.73 -43.37
C MET A 599 12.03 -21.51 -44.28
N GLU A 600 10.88 -21.93 -43.76
CA GLU A 600 9.86 -22.64 -44.52
C GLU A 600 9.29 -21.79 -45.66
N THR A 601 8.92 -20.54 -45.39
CA THR A 601 8.43 -19.62 -46.43
C THR A 601 9.51 -19.22 -47.44
N PHE A 602 10.77 -19.15 -47.03
CA PHE A 602 11.90 -18.93 -47.94
C PHE A 602 12.10 -20.13 -48.89
N VAL A 603 11.95 -21.36 -48.39
CA VAL A 603 11.95 -22.57 -49.24
C VAL A 603 10.80 -22.54 -50.24
N LEU A 604 9.59 -22.09 -49.84
CA LEU A 604 8.47 -21.90 -50.77
C LEU A 604 8.76 -20.88 -51.86
N PHE A 605 9.41 -19.77 -51.50
CA PHE A 605 9.82 -18.75 -52.46
C PHE A 605 10.81 -19.32 -53.49
N LEU A 606 11.84 -20.04 -53.03
CA LEU A 606 12.81 -20.70 -53.91
C LEU A 606 12.14 -21.73 -54.81
N TYR A 607 11.23 -22.55 -54.27
CA TYR A 607 10.46 -23.51 -55.03
C TYR A 607 9.66 -22.83 -56.16
N ARG A 608 8.90 -21.79 -55.84
CA ARG A 608 8.10 -21.05 -56.84
C ARG A 608 8.97 -20.33 -57.87
N PHE A 609 10.12 -19.80 -57.47
CA PHE A 609 11.10 -19.20 -58.39
C PHE A 609 11.66 -20.23 -59.36
N LEU A 610 12.07 -21.41 -58.88
CA LEU A 610 12.55 -22.51 -59.73
C LEU A 610 11.46 -23.00 -60.69
N MET A 611 10.22 -23.11 -60.23
CA MET A 611 9.08 -23.50 -61.07
C MET A 611 8.84 -22.53 -62.24
N ILE A 612 9.03 -21.23 -62.05
CA ILE A 612 8.96 -20.25 -63.15
C ILE A 612 10.04 -20.52 -64.20
N ILE A 613 11.28 -20.80 -63.76
CA ILE A 613 12.40 -21.11 -64.66
C ILE A 613 12.11 -22.40 -65.45
N PHE A 614 11.64 -23.45 -64.77
CA PHE A 614 11.27 -24.71 -65.41
C PHE A 614 10.09 -24.54 -66.38
N TYR A 615 9.04 -23.83 -65.98
CA TYR A 615 7.87 -23.57 -66.83
C TYR A 615 8.28 -22.83 -68.11
N ASN A 616 9.08 -21.77 -68.00
CA ASN A 616 9.57 -21.02 -69.16
C ASN A 616 10.44 -21.88 -70.08
N ARG A 617 11.21 -22.83 -69.53
CA ARG A 617 12.01 -23.77 -70.32
C ARG A 617 11.14 -24.78 -71.08
N PHE A 618 10.18 -25.42 -70.42
CA PHE A 618 9.31 -26.43 -71.04
C PHE A 618 8.28 -25.86 -72.03
N VAL A 619 7.78 -24.64 -71.78
CA VAL A 619 6.93 -23.93 -72.75
C VAL A 619 7.68 -23.65 -74.06
N ASN A 620 8.97 -23.33 -73.98
CA ASN A 620 9.81 -23.19 -75.16
C ASN A 620 10.03 -24.52 -75.91
N GLU A 621 10.02 -25.65 -75.20
CA GLU A 621 10.18 -27.00 -75.79
C GLU A 621 8.87 -27.66 -76.27
N LYS A 622 7.69 -27.03 -76.05
CA LYS A 622 6.34 -27.52 -76.47
C LYS A 622 5.90 -28.89 -75.91
N ASP A 623 6.46 -29.36 -74.79
CA ASP A 623 6.12 -30.65 -74.19
C ASP A 623 4.90 -30.60 -73.24
N LYS A 624 3.69 -30.84 -73.78
CA LYS A 624 2.43 -30.80 -73.03
C LYS A 624 2.28 -31.90 -71.96
N VAL A 625 2.84 -33.10 -72.18
CA VAL A 625 2.69 -34.26 -71.28
C VAL A 625 3.47 -34.06 -69.98
N HIS A 626 4.64 -33.40 -70.05
CA HIS A 626 5.43 -33.08 -68.86
C HIS A 626 4.80 -31.97 -68.01
N LEU A 627 4.01 -31.08 -68.63
CA LEU A 627 3.30 -30.00 -67.95
C LEU A 627 2.19 -30.50 -67.01
N GLU A 628 1.42 -31.51 -67.43
CA GLU A 628 0.34 -32.10 -66.61
C GLU A 628 0.89 -32.88 -65.41
N ARG A 629 2.01 -33.60 -65.58
CA ARG A 629 2.70 -34.28 -64.47
C ARG A 629 3.28 -33.27 -63.47
N LEU A 630 3.77 -32.13 -63.94
CA LEU A 630 4.23 -31.03 -63.08
C LEU A 630 3.10 -30.49 -62.20
N GLN A 631 1.90 -30.28 -62.76
CA GLN A 631 0.73 -29.82 -62.00
C GLN A 631 0.29 -30.81 -60.91
N GLN A 632 0.31 -32.12 -61.19
CA GLN A 632 -0.01 -33.12 -60.16
C GLN A 632 0.98 -33.11 -58.99
N VAL A 633 2.27 -32.93 -59.28
CA VAL A 633 3.31 -32.78 -58.26
C VAL A 633 3.12 -31.49 -57.45
N GLU A 634 2.72 -30.38 -58.10
CA GLU A 634 2.37 -29.12 -57.39
C GLU A 634 1.22 -29.31 -56.41
N TYR A 635 0.14 -29.99 -56.79
CA TYR A 635 -1.00 -30.23 -55.89
C TYR A 635 -0.61 -31.11 -54.69
N PHE A 636 0.24 -32.11 -54.89
CA PHE A 636 0.72 -32.96 -53.81
C PHE A 636 1.63 -32.19 -52.83
N ILE A 637 2.56 -31.38 -53.35
CA ILE A 637 3.45 -30.54 -52.54
C ILE A 637 2.63 -29.51 -51.76
N ALA A 638 1.66 -28.85 -52.41
CA ALA A 638 0.75 -27.90 -51.76
C ALA A 638 -0.03 -28.55 -50.61
N PHE A 639 -0.52 -29.78 -50.77
CA PHE A 639 -1.23 -30.51 -49.71
C PHE A 639 -0.33 -30.80 -48.50
N VAL A 640 0.89 -31.27 -48.71
CA VAL A 640 1.86 -31.57 -47.63
C VAL A 640 2.23 -30.30 -46.85
N LEU A 641 2.39 -29.19 -47.57
CA LEU A 641 2.73 -27.88 -47.01
C LEU A 641 1.59 -27.27 -46.17
N ILE A 642 0.34 -27.43 -46.60
CA ILE A 642 -0.84 -27.03 -45.79
C ILE A 642 -0.90 -27.84 -44.49
N LEU A 643 -0.58 -29.13 -44.54
CA LEU A 643 -0.52 -29.99 -43.36
C LEU A 643 0.61 -29.54 -42.39
N SER A 644 1.77 -29.15 -42.92
CA SER A 644 2.88 -28.56 -42.15
C SER A 644 2.47 -27.28 -41.42
N SER A 645 1.75 -26.38 -42.10
CA SER A 645 1.22 -25.14 -41.51
C SER A 645 0.29 -25.40 -40.32
N ILE A 646 -0.59 -26.39 -40.45
CA ILE A 646 -1.52 -26.80 -39.38
C ILE A 646 -0.76 -27.37 -38.19
N CYS A 647 0.28 -28.18 -38.43
CA CYS A 647 1.16 -28.67 -37.35
C CYS A 647 1.94 -27.55 -36.66
N ASN A 648 2.44 -26.57 -37.42
CA ASN A 648 3.15 -25.41 -36.87
C ASN A 648 2.23 -24.53 -36.00
N PHE A 649 0.93 -24.46 -36.31
CA PHE A 649 -0.06 -23.77 -35.46
C PHE A 649 -0.19 -24.43 -34.08
N TRP A 650 -0.28 -25.76 -34.02
CA TRP A 650 -0.35 -26.52 -32.77
C TRP A 650 0.91 -26.40 -31.91
N LEU A 651 2.05 -26.00 -32.50
CA LEU A 651 3.30 -25.76 -31.77
C LEU A 651 3.42 -24.31 -31.25
N LEU A 652 2.70 -23.35 -31.84
CA LEU A 652 2.80 -21.92 -31.51
C LEU A 652 1.81 -21.47 -30.43
N VAL A 653 0.77 -22.26 -30.18
CA VAL A 653 -0.23 -22.01 -29.14
C VAL A 653 -0.12 -23.13 -28.11
N PRO A 654 0.16 -22.82 -26.83
CA PRO A 654 0.28 -23.83 -25.77
C PRO A 654 -1.02 -24.55 -25.46
#